data_AF-A0A0P6XFJ0-F1
#
_entry.id   AF-A0A0P6XFJ0-F1
#
_cell.length_a   1.000
_cell.length_b   1.000
_cell.length_c   1.000
_cell.angle_alpha   90.00
_cell.angle_beta   90.00
_cell.angle_gamma   90.00
#
_symmetry.space_group_name_H-M   'P 1'
#
loop_
_entity.id
_entity.type
_entity.pdbx_description
1 polymer ?
#
loop_
_entity_poly.entity_id
_entity_poly.type
_entity_poly.pdbx_seq_one_letter_code
_entity_poly.pdbx_strand_id
1 'polypeptide(L)'
;MVQHCLIRVTPLYPADGGRVTVRACTANLREITGLGDVTWYPAVTKAPSLAMRLFDGDLSTSVSTGAAEFALALDRLREDMDWINTLVWAGAGVEIFAGAAGETWPWRRVFAGKVTAQDRTHDKLTLTAEVDTEPFDEDVLTLEYAGTTGAEGSADLKNRVKPLVIGHAKNVEPVLIDAVNNVYQFSAYGAIEELTELFERGSSFGSPVANYSTYSALVAATVANGKYATCLAAGMIRLGAPAYGVITGDIKGHKVGTSTPRYTGAIIKALATIAGIDADLLETASLDGLDAAVPRPINLVLTQQTTFRQIAAKLALACNAQSGVSFAGKLFTARIALDQPEQVVLEGRGRALPVVKKIEEKSVSTPYAKTTMGANRAWRVHTTSEIAFTAQLIDLGAFNASTTYREGNYVSLPNGAKYLYINTTPSSGHEPPNATYWALMSGQLDGVITNIVYRKNATQPAKPADSSGVPSGWVDDYGSLPAGDTPVWACFGQKQPGATNYVWENPYPMLADQRPYNTSNPDGTIKDDNVGTGAVQDNAITAGTSYYSGTAWSVTSTGTYQTISPGGVAASVAVTPAADGSQQVQIRVSMVLQRNGGSNDHATFRCMRNGVTALSGTPDIDIVDAEGMSTWIWTDTSPVAGSTNTYTIQINSDDLTSVLITAMQCQLAKR
;
A
#
# COMPACT_ATOMS: atom_id res chain seq x y z
N MET A 1 12.96 25.72 -13.21
CA MET A 1 12.10 26.94 -13.13
C MET A 1 11.57 27.04 -11.71
N VAL A 2 11.52 28.24 -11.13
CA VAL A 2 10.98 28.44 -9.78
C VAL A 2 9.45 28.33 -9.85
N GLN A 3 8.85 27.48 -9.00
CA GLN A 3 7.40 27.40 -8.88
C GLN A 3 6.87 28.46 -7.91
N HIS A 4 5.72 29.04 -8.24
CA HIS A 4 5.01 30.03 -7.45
C HIS A 4 3.60 29.54 -7.11
N CYS A 5 3.03 30.06 -6.02
CA CYS A 5 1.68 29.73 -5.60
C CYS A 5 0.77 30.97 -5.65
N LEU A 6 -0.48 30.74 -6.05
CA LEU A 6 -1.60 31.68 -5.96
C LEU A 6 -2.62 31.09 -4.98
N ILE A 7 -3.15 31.91 -4.08
CA ILE A 7 -4.09 31.50 -3.04
C ILE A 7 -5.34 32.37 -3.15
N ARG A 8 -6.48 31.74 -3.37
CA ARG A 8 -7.80 32.36 -3.34
C ARG A 8 -8.51 31.93 -2.06
N VAL A 9 -8.98 32.89 -1.26
CA VAL A 9 -9.74 32.64 -0.04
C VAL A 9 -11.07 33.40 -0.10
N THR A 10 -12.17 32.77 0.31
CA THR A 10 -13.52 33.36 0.30
C THR A 10 -14.12 33.51 1.70
N PRO A 11 -13.56 34.40 2.55
CA PRO A 11 -14.08 34.64 3.89
C PRO A 11 -15.43 35.35 3.88
N LEU A 12 -16.14 35.24 5.00
CA LEU A 12 -17.40 35.96 5.23
C LEU A 12 -17.08 37.40 5.62
N TYR A 13 -17.78 38.34 5.00
CA TYR A 13 -17.78 39.74 5.39
C TYR A 13 -19.03 40.02 6.25
N PRO A 14 -18.89 40.27 7.57
CA PRO A 14 -20.05 40.36 8.46
C PRO A 14 -20.97 41.56 8.19
N ALA A 15 -20.46 42.61 7.54
CA ALA A 15 -21.21 43.84 7.34
C ALA A 15 -22.35 43.70 6.33
N ASP A 16 -22.20 42.84 5.31
CA ASP A 16 -23.22 42.56 4.29
C ASP A 16 -23.69 41.09 4.29
N GLY A 17 -23.06 40.22 5.08
CA GLY A 17 -23.35 38.79 5.13
C GLY A 17 -22.86 38.01 3.89
N GLY A 18 -22.15 38.66 2.98
CA GLY A 18 -21.62 38.09 1.75
C GLY A 18 -20.25 37.43 1.93
N ARG A 19 -19.85 36.60 0.96
CA ARG A 19 -18.48 36.11 0.87
C ARG A 19 -17.69 36.97 -0.12
N VAL A 20 -16.57 37.50 0.34
CA VAL A 20 -15.65 38.33 -0.46
C VAL A 20 -14.44 37.51 -0.88
N THR A 21 -13.79 37.87 -2.00
CA THR A 21 -12.62 37.11 -2.50
C THR A 21 -11.31 37.81 -2.19
N VAL A 22 -10.45 37.16 -1.41
CA VAL A 22 -9.08 37.59 -1.12
C VAL A 22 -8.12 36.76 -2.00
N ARG A 23 -7.20 37.44 -2.71
CA ARG A 23 -6.24 36.83 -3.65
C ARG A 23 -4.82 37.15 -3.23
N ALA A 24 -4.00 36.15 -2.94
CA ALA A 24 -2.61 36.33 -2.55
C ALA A 24 -1.66 35.48 -3.41
N CYS A 25 -0.42 35.93 -3.57
CA CYS A 25 0.63 35.21 -4.28
C CYS A 25 1.96 35.22 -3.51
N THR A 26 2.84 34.27 -3.84
CA THR A 26 4.18 34.14 -3.24
C THR A 26 5.24 35.06 -3.85
N ALA A 27 4.93 35.76 -4.95
CA ALA A 27 5.94 36.48 -5.72
C ALA A 27 5.43 37.84 -6.19
N ASN A 28 6.28 38.86 -6.05
CA ASN A 28 6.02 40.21 -6.54
C ASN A 28 6.56 40.38 -7.97
N LEU A 29 5.98 39.64 -8.93
CA LEU A 29 6.32 39.70 -10.35
C LEU A 29 5.09 40.12 -11.14
N ARG A 30 5.24 41.05 -12.09
CA ARG A 30 4.12 41.60 -12.89
C ARG A 30 3.34 40.52 -13.65
N GLU A 31 4.04 39.49 -14.13
CA GLU A 31 3.45 38.34 -14.83
C GLU A 31 2.55 37.48 -13.93
N ILE A 32 2.67 37.62 -12.60
CA ILE A 32 1.90 36.87 -11.60
C ILE A 32 0.85 37.77 -10.94
N THR A 33 1.21 39.00 -10.58
CA THR A 33 0.31 39.91 -9.85
C THR A 33 -0.87 40.40 -10.68
N GLY A 34 -0.79 40.36 -12.02
CA GLY A 34 -1.90 40.65 -12.94
C GLY A 34 -2.44 39.44 -13.69
N LEU A 35 -2.14 38.21 -13.24
CA LEU A 35 -2.49 37.00 -13.98
C LEU A 35 -4.00 36.74 -14.01
N GLY A 36 -4.56 36.53 -15.21
CA GLY A 36 -5.98 36.22 -15.41
C GLY A 36 -6.90 37.44 -15.27
N ASP A 37 -6.40 38.64 -15.60
CA ASP A 37 -7.12 39.92 -15.53
C ASP A 37 -7.66 40.24 -14.11
N VAL A 38 -6.97 39.74 -13.09
CA VAL A 38 -7.27 39.99 -11.67
C VAL A 38 -6.01 40.35 -10.91
N THR A 39 -6.18 41.08 -9.81
CA THR A 39 -5.07 41.45 -8.91
C THR A 39 -4.77 40.34 -7.92
N TRP A 40 -3.52 39.88 -7.90
CA TRP A 40 -2.97 39.00 -6.88
C TRP A 40 -1.98 39.77 -6.01
N TYR A 41 -2.23 39.83 -4.70
CA TYR A 41 -1.38 40.57 -3.77
C TYR A 41 -0.18 39.73 -3.34
N PRO A 42 1.07 40.24 -3.39
CA PRO A 42 2.26 39.53 -2.91
C PRO A 42 2.31 39.49 -1.38
N ALA A 43 1.32 38.84 -0.78
CA ALA A 43 1.05 38.83 0.66
C ALA A 43 1.32 37.47 1.31
N VAL A 44 1.77 36.44 0.58
CA VAL A 44 2.04 35.13 1.18
C VAL A 44 3.40 35.15 1.91
N THR A 45 3.39 35.08 3.23
CA THR A 45 4.60 35.10 4.08
C THR A 45 5.14 33.70 4.39
N LYS A 46 4.27 32.70 4.36
CA LYS A 46 4.62 31.27 4.42
C LYS A 46 3.95 30.58 3.25
N ALA A 47 4.75 30.02 2.35
CA ALA A 47 4.26 29.25 1.22
C ALA A 47 3.44 28.03 1.72
N PRO A 48 2.42 27.59 0.95
CA PRO A 48 1.59 26.46 1.34
C PRO A 48 2.38 25.18 1.59
N SER A 49 2.13 24.53 2.72
CA SER A 49 2.53 23.15 2.97
C SER A 49 1.30 22.25 2.95
N LEU A 50 1.33 21.20 2.13
CA LEU A 50 0.24 20.21 1.99
C LEU A 50 0.63 18.90 2.68
N ALA A 51 -0.31 18.30 3.41
CA ALA A 51 -0.10 17.02 4.08
C ALA A 51 -1.34 16.13 3.98
N MET A 52 -1.12 14.85 3.67
CA MET A 52 -2.15 13.81 3.66
C MET A 52 -1.48 12.46 3.89
N ARG A 53 -2.08 11.63 4.75
CA ARG A 53 -1.65 10.25 4.99
C ARG A 53 -2.51 9.31 4.17
N LEU A 54 -1.89 8.58 3.25
CA LEU A 54 -2.60 7.70 2.31
C LEU A 54 -2.87 6.30 2.87
N PHE A 55 -1.87 5.68 3.52
CA PHE A 55 -1.99 4.36 4.14
C PHE A 55 -0.87 4.17 5.19
N ASP A 56 -1.04 3.16 6.04
CA ASP A 56 -0.16 2.75 7.15
C ASP A 56 0.70 1.51 6.86
N GLY A 57 0.46 0.84 5.73
CA GLY A 57 1.19 -0.34 5.27
C GLY A 57 0.34 -1.61 5.26
N ASP A 58 -0.64 -1.71 6.16
CA ASP A 58 -1.55 -2.86 6.28
C ASP A 58 -3.01 -2.55 5.89
N LEU A 59 -3.29 -1.30 5.48
CA LEU A 59 -4.61 -0.82 5.10
C LEU A 59 -5.63 -0.85 6.24
N SER A 60 -5.17 -0.91 7.49
CA SER A 60 -6.05 -0.92 8.67
C SER A 60 -6.70 0.44 8.93
N THR A 61 -6.07 1.52 8.47
CA THR A 61 -6.61 2.87 8.57
C THR A 61 -6.98 3.46 7.21
N SER A 62 -8.02 4.30 7.22
CA SER A 62 -8.46 5.06 6.05
C SER A 62 -7.48 6.19 5.71
N VAL A 63 -7.54 6.66 4.46
CA VAL A 63 -6.88 7.89 4.00
C VAL A 63 -7.28 9.05 4.92
N SER A 64 -6.31 9.79 5.43
CA SER A 64 -6.59 10.98 6.25
C SER A 64 -7.13 12.11 5.38
N THR A 65 -7.91 13.01 5.97
CA THR A 65 -8.24 14.29 5.33
C THR A 65 -6.96 15.02 4.94
N GLY A 66 -6.91 15.54 3.71
CA GLY A 66 -5.81 16.38 3.26
C GLY A 66 -5.90 17.77 3.89
N ALA A 67 -4.76 18.31 4.33
CA ALA A 67 -4.66 19.63 4.94
C ALA A 67 -3.64 20.53 4.22
N ALA A 68 -3.87 21.84 4.27
CA ALA A 68 -2.99 22.89 3.80
C ALA A 68 -2.76 23.93 4.90
N GLU A 69 -1.53 24.38 5.06
CA GLU A 69 -1.19 25.50 5.96
C GLU A 69 -0.38 26.55 5.21
N PHE A 70 -0.76 27.82 5.34
CA PHE A 70 -0.06 28.97 4.75
C PHE A 70 -0.27 30.22 5.62
N ALA A 71 0.48 31.29 5.37
CA ALA A 71 0.32 32.54 6.08
C ALA A 71 0.27 33.76 5.16
N LEU A 72 -0.59 34.72 5.51
CA LEU A 72 -0.83 35.97 4.80
C LEU A 72 -0.36 37.18 5.63
N ALA A 73 0.18 38.18 4.93
CA ALA A 73 0.51 39.50 5.45
C ALA A 73 -0.71 40.41 5.32
N LEU A 74 -1.37 40.69 6.45
CA LEU A 74 -2.58 41.51 6.50
C LEU A 74 -2.28 42.99 6.23
N ASP A 75 -1.09 43.48 6.55
CA ASP A 75 -0.63 44.84 6.24
C ASP A 75 -0.61 45.09 4.72
N ARG A 76 -0.08 44.13 3.94
CA ARG A 76 -0.04 44.20 2.47
C ARG A 76 -1.43 44.16 1.85
N LEU A 77 -2.33 43.36 2.40
CA LEU A 77 -3.72 43.30 1.93
C LEU A 77 -4.49 44.57 2.29
N ARG A 78 -4.17 45.21 3.42
CA ARG A 78 -4.85 46.42 3.90
C ARG A 78 -4.62 47.65 3.03
N GLU A 79 -3.56 47.66 2.21
CA GLU A 79 -3.30 48.75 1.25
C GLU A 79 -4.52 49.00 0.34
N ASP A 80 -5.19 47.92 -0.09
CA ASP A 80 -6.38 47.99 -0.96
C ASP A 80 -7.67 47.45 -0.31
N MET A 81 -7.57 46.72 0.80
CA MET A 81 -8.69 46.11 1.54
C MET A 81 -8.70 46.59 3.00
N ASP A 82 -9.13 47.82 3.25
CA ASP A 82 -9.20 48.41 4.59
C ASP A 82 -10.05 47.59 5.58
N TRP A 83 -11.05 46.87 5.08
CA TRP A 83 -11.94 45.97 5.83
C TRP A 83 -11.37 44.57 6.11
N ILE A 84 -10.14 44.22 5.69
CA ILE A 84 -9.58 42.85 5.83
C ILE A 84 -9.61 42.32 7.28
N ASN A 85 -9.49 43.20 8.27
CA ASN A 85 -9.49 42.85 9.68
C ASN A 85 -10.88 42.44 10.22
N THR A 86 -11.94 42.78 9.50
CA THR A 86 -13.34 42.49 9.90
C THR A 86 -13.83 41.14 9.39
N LEU A 87 -13.04 40.48 8.53
CA LEU A 87 -13.40 39.22 7.89
C LEU A 87 -13.41 38.06 8.86
N VAL A 88 -14.38 37.17 8.68
CA VAL A 88 -14.46 35.89 9.37
C VAL A 88 -13.93 34.81 8.45
N TRP A 89 -12.80 34.21 8.84
CA TRP A 89 -12.12 33.19 8.03
C TRP A 89 -12.58 31.77 8.33
N ALA A 90 -13.23 31.51 9.46
CA ALA A 90 -13.73 30.18 9.79
C ALA A 90 -14.71 29.68 8.70
N GLY A 91 -14.45 28.49 8.14
CA GLY A 91 -15.25 27.95 7.03
C GLY A 91 -15.13 28.74 5.72
N ALA A 92 -14.12 29.61 5.56
CA ALA A 92 -13.80 30.25 4.29
C ALA A 92 -13.35 29.20 3.27
N GLY A 93 -13.81 29.29 2.03
CA GLY A 93 -13.31 28.42 0.96
C GLY A 93 -11.87 28.82 0.61
N VAL A 94 -11.02 27.84 0.35
CA VAL A 94 -9.61 28.02 0.00
C VAL A 94 -9.31 27.25 -1.27
N GLU A 95 -8.67 27.91 -2.23
CA GLU A 95 -8.09 27.27 -3.41
C GLU A 95 -6.66 27.73 -3.60
N ILE A 96 -5.78 26.76 -3.86
CA ILE A 96 -4.36 27.00 -4.08
C ILE A 96 -4.01 26.51 -5.47
N PHE A 97 -3.34 27.37 -6.24
CA PHE A 97 -2.86 27.09 -7.59
C PHE A 97 -1.33 27.16 -7.60
N ALA A 98 -0.69 26.28 -8.36
CA ALA A 98 0.75 26.28 -8.53
C ALA A 98 1.12 26.32 -10.02
N GLY A 99 2.12 27.13 -10.36
CA GLY A 99 2.60 27.32 -11.73
C GLY A 99 3.93 28.06 -11.77
N ALA A 100 4.46 28.26 -12.97
CA ALA A 100 5.69 29.04 -13.20
C ALA A 100 5.38 30.45 -13.71
N ALA A 101 6.31 31.39 -13.49
CA ALA A 101 6.22 32.71 -14.13
C ALA A 101 6.21 32.56 -15.67
N GLY A 102 5.34 33.31 -16.34
CA GLY A 102 5.12 33.21 -17.78
C GLY A 102 4.17 32.08 -18.23
N GLU A 103 3.72 31.20 -17.33
CA GLU A 103 2.73 30.16 -17.64
C GLU A 103 1.32 30.76 -17.76
N THR A 104 0.60 30.38 -18.82
CA THR A 104 -0.76 30.86 -19.09
C THR A 104 -1.77 30.43 -18.02
N TRP A 105 -2.69 31.32 -17.67
CA TRP A 105 -3.82 31.01 -16.79
C TRP A 105 -4.88 30.13 -17.52
N PRO A 106 -5.53 29.16 -16.85
CA PRO A 106 -5.44 28.82 -15.43
C PRO A 106 -4.27 27.91 -15.07
N TRP A 107 -3.60 28.25 -13.97
CA TRP A 107 -2.61 27.37 -13.34
C TRP A 107 -3.30 26.14 -12.72
N ARG A 108 -2.53 25.07 -12.51
CA ARG A 108 -3.03 23.84 -11.90
C ARG A 108 -3.51 24.12 -10.47
N ARG A 109 -4.77 23.79 -10.17
CA ARG A 109 -5.28 23.76 -8.80
C ARG A 109 -4.67 22.57 -8.06
N VAL A 110 -3.95 22.84 -6.98
CA VAL A 110 -3.27 21.84 -6.13
C VAL A 110 -4.00 21.57 -4.83
N PHE A 111 -4.86 22.49 -4.38
CA PHE A 111 -5.67 22.33 -3.18
C PHE A 111 -7.04 23.02 -3.34
N ALA A 112 -8.09 22.39 -2.81
CA ALA A 112 -9.42 22.97 -2.62
C ALA A 112 -10.00 22.49 -1.29
N GLY A 113 -10.43 23.40 -0.43
CA GLY A 113 -10.92 23.06 0.91
C GLY A 113 -11.56 24.22 1.65
N LYS A 114 -11.77 24.05 2.95
CA LYS A 114 -12.33 25.06 3.87
C LYS A 114 -11.36 25.33 5.02
N VAL A 115 -11.28 26.56 5.49
CA VAL A 115 -10.48 26.92 6.68
C VAL A 115 -11.07 26.25 7.93
N THR A 116 -10.25 25.51 8.66
CA THR A 116 -10.60 24.84 9.92
C THR A 116 -9.98 25.50 11.14
N ALA A 117 -8.81 26.13 10.99
CA ALA A 117 -8.17 26.89 12.05
C ALA A 117 -7.50 28.16 11.53
N GLN A 118 -7.41 29.16 12.40
CA GLN A 118 -6.74 30.42 12.14
C GLN A 118 -5.91 30.82 13.35
N ASP A 119 -4.69 31.29 13.10
CA ASP A 119 -3.82 31.88 14.12
C ASP A 119 -3.37 33.26 13.65
N ARG A 120 -3.47 34.25 14.54
CA ARG A 120 -3.09 35.62 14.23
C ARG A 120 -2.02 36.11 15.19
N THR A 121 -0.89 36.53 14.62
CA THR A 121 0.20 37.18 15.35
C THR A 121 0.54 38.49 14.66
N HIS A 122 0.19 39.63 15.27
CA HIS A 122 0.32 40.95 14.66
C HIS A 122 -0.43 41.02 13.30
N ASP A 123 0.28 41.34 12.23
CA ASP A 123 -0.21 41.41 10.84
C ASP A 123 0.03 40.10 10.07
N LYS A 124 0.43 39.02 10.74
CA LYS A 124 0.53 37.69 10.14
C LYS A 124 -0.71 36.87 10.51
N LEU A 125 -1.44 36.43 9.49
CA LEU A 125 -2.55 35.49 9.61
C LEU A 125 -2.14 34.14 9.05
N THR A 126 -1.99 33.14 9.91
CA THR A 126 -1.79 31.75 9.52
C THR A 126 -3.16 31.08 9.40
N LEU A 127 -3.41 30.43 8.27
CA LEU A 127 -4.64 29.68 8.01
C LEU A 127 -4.30 28.21 7.81
N THR A 128 -5.05 27.37 8.48
CA THR A 128 -5.09 25.92 8.25
C THR A 128 -6.41 25.58 7.59
N ALA A 129 -6.35 24.90 6.46
CA ALA A 129 -7.50 24.47 5.70
C ALA A 129 -7.48 22.96 5.50
N GLU A 130 -8.66 22.34 5.51
CA GLU A 130 -8.84 20.92 5.22
C GLU A 130 -9.70 20.77 3.97
N VAL A 131 -9.46 19.69 3.22
CA VAL A 131 -10.31 19.32 2.10
C VAL A 131 -11.73 19.07 2.59
N ASP A 132 -12.71 19.54 1.83
CA ASP A 132 -14.11 19.35 2.16
C ASP A 132 -14.51 17.89 1.93
N THR A 133 -14.82 17.19 3.01
CA THR A 133 -15.21 15.77 2.94
C THR A 133 -16.72 15.59 3.14
N GLU A 134 -17.41 16.57 3.72
CA GLU A 134 -18.85 16.58 4.04
C GLU A 134 -19.75 16.03 2.90
N PRO A 135 -19.56 16.39 1.62
CA PRO A 135 -20.39 15.86 0.53
C PRO A 135 -20.35 14.33 0.34
N PHE A 136 -19.36 13.66 0.91
CA PHE A 136 -19.17 12.20 0.79
C PHE A 136 -19.64 11.42 2.03
N ASP A 137 -20.06 12.11 3.09
CA ASP A 137 -20.64 11.48 4.29
C ASP A 137 -22.15 11.26 4.16
N GLU A 138 -22.71 11.50 2.97
CA GLU A 138 -24.12 11.25 2.65
C GLU A 138 -24.51 9.78 2.78
N ASP A 139 -25.77 9.60 3.13
CA ASP A 139 -26.41 8.33 3.32
C ASP A 139 -26.68 7.62 1.98
N VAL A 140 -26.26 6.35 1.84
CA VAL A 140 -26.43 5.61 0.57
C VAL A 140 -27.88 5.19 0.35
N LEU A 141 -28.57 4.67 1.37
CA LEU A 141 -29.97 4.26 1.24
C LEU A 141 -30.87 5.46 1.58
N THR A 142 -31.24 6.21 0.55
CA THR A 142 -32.04 7.44 0.66
C THR A 142 -33.56 7.22 0.77
N LEU A 143 -34.04 5.98 0.67
CA LEU A 143 -35.46 5.63 0.67
C LEU A 143 -35.83 4.73 1.86
N GLU A 144 -36.91 5.08 2.54
CA GLU A 144 -37.53 4.28 3.60
C GLU A 144 -38.97 3.89 3.25
N TYR A 145 -39.46 2.78 3.81
CA TYR A 145 -40.87 2.41 3.70
C TYR A 145 -41.75 3.35 4.53
N ALA A 146 -42.82 3.87 3.93
CA ALA A 146 -43.77 4.73 4.64
C ALA A 146 -44.70 3.95 5.60
N GLY A 147 -44.86 2.64 5.41
CA GLY A 147 -45.74 1.78 6.20
C GLY A 147 -47.23 2.00 5.95
N THR A 148 -47.58 2.49 4.74
CA THR A 148 -48.95 2.86 4.34
C THR A 148 -49.68 1.76 3.57
N THR A 149 -49.18 0.52 3.62
CA THR A 149 -49.59 -0.68 2.88
C THR A 149 -49.20 -0.67 1.40
N GLY A 150 -49.46 -1.80 0.71
CA GLY A 150 -49.15 -1.99 -0.70
C GLY A 150 -47.66 -1.87 -1.01
N ALA A 151 -47.29 -0.97 -1.93
CA ALA A 151 -45.89 -0.76 -2.33
C ALA A 151 -45.00 -0.23 -1.18
N GLU A 152 -45.60 0.37 -0.15
CA GLU A 152 -44.90 1.01 0.96
C GLU A 152 -44.85 0.15 2.23
N GLY A 153 -45.29 -1.11 2.17
CA GLY A 153 -45.17 -2.03 3.31
C GLY A 153 -46.25 -1.84 4.38
N SER A 154 -46.42 -2.83 5.26
CA SER A 154 -47.24 -2.69 6.47
C SER A 154 -46.65 -1.66 7.45
N ALA A 155 -47.42 -1.29 8.47
CA ALA A 155 -46.95 -0.38 9.52
C ALA A 155 -45.65 -0.86 10.21
N ASP A 156 -45.40 -2.18 10.26
CA ASP A 156 -44.20 -2.78 10.85
C ASP A 156 -42.92 -2.48 10.05
N LEU A 157 -43.06 -2.12 8.77
CA LEU A 157 -41.95 -1.74 7.91
C LEU A 157 -41.65 -0.24 7.95
N LYS A 158 -42.47 0.57 8.62
CA LYS A 158 -42.31 2.03 8.65
C LYS A 158 -40.91 2.44 9.13
N ASN A 159 -40.29 3.38 8.42
CA ASN A 159 -38.94 3.90 8.65
C ASN A 159 -37.81 2.86 8.50
N ARG A 160 -38.10 1.68 7.95
CA ARG A 160 -37.07 0.74 7.54
C ARG A 160 -36.55 1.15 6.17
N VAL A 161 -35.22 1.25 6.03
CA VAL A 161 -34.59 1.50 4.73
C VAL A 161 -34.96 0.44 3.70
N LYS A 162 -35.27 0.88 2.49
CA LYS A 162 -35.55 -0.02 1.37
C LYS A 162 -34.26 -0.69 0.90
N PRO A 163 -34.31 -1.96 0.45
CA PRO A 163 -33.11 -2.69 0.05
C PRO A 163 -32.54 -2.16 -1.28
N LEU A 164 -31.23 -2.33 -1.45
CA LEU A 164 -30.49 -2.08 -2.68
C LEU A 164 -29.69 -3.33 -3.05
N VAL A 165 -29.85 -3.79 -4.29
CA VAL A 165 -29.05 -4.87 -4.87
C VAL A 165 -28.28 -4.31 -6.06
N ILE A 166 -26.98 -4.59 -6.15
CA ILE A 166 -26.10 -4.22 -7.27
C ILE A 166 -25.27 -5.43 -7.69
N GLY A 167 -25.04 -5.58 -8.99
CA GLY A 167 -24.29 -6.70 -9.54
C GLY A 167 -25.12 -7.97 -9.58
N HIS A 168 -24.43 -9.11 -9.73
CA HIS A 168 -25.06 -10.43 -9.84
C HIS A 168 -25.11 -11.10 -8.46
N ALA A 169 -26.13 -10.78 -7.67
CA ALA A 169 -26.32 -11.31 -6.33
C ALA A 169 -27.06 -12.65 -6.37
N LYS A 170 -26.62 -13.60 -5.55
CA LYS A 170 -27.17 -14.96 -5.49
C LYS A 170 -27.90 -15.19 -4.17
N ASN A 171 -29.02 -15.90 -4.25
CA ASN A 171 -29.84 -16.30 -3.10
C ASN A 171 -30.17 -15.12 -2.16
N VAL A 172 -30.63 -14.00 -2.72
CA VAL A 172 -31.05 -12.80 -1.97
C VAL A 172 -32.43 -13.05 -1.39
N GLU A 173 -32.67 -12.68 -0.13
CA GLU A 173 -34.01 -12.72 0.48
C GLU A 173 -34.71 -11.37 0.27
N PRO A 174 -35.91 -11.32 -0.33
CA PRO A 174 -36.65 -10.07 -0.50
C PRO A 174 -37.44 -9.69 0.75
N VAL A 175 -37.86 -8.42 0.83
CA VAL A 175 -38.77 -7.94 1.87
C VAL A 175 -40.21 -8.17 1.42
N LEU A 176 -41.03 -8.82 2.24
CA LEU A 176 -42.49 -8.93 2.03
C LEU A 176 -43.13 -7.57 2.30
N ILE A 177 -43.64 -6.90 1.26
CA ILE A 177 -44.24 -5.56 1.37
C ILE A 177 -45.77 -5.60 1.41
N ASP A 178 -46.38 -6.58 0.74
CA ASP A 178 -47.83 -6.73 0.69
C ASP A 178 -48.20 -8.20 0.90
N ALA A 179 -48.59 -8.53 2.13
CA ALA A 179 -49.00 -9.87 2.51
C ALA A 179 -50.39 -10.26 1.94
N VAL A 180 -51.22 -9.30 1.53
CA VAL A 180 -52.53 -9.59 0.94
C VAL A 180 -52.37 -10.06 -0.50
N ASN A 181 -51.48 -9.40 -1.25
CA ASN A 181 -51.24 -9.71 -2.66
C ASN A 181 -49.99 -10.57 -2.90
N ASN A 182 -49.26 -10.97 -1.85
CA ASN A 182 -48.00 -11.72 -1.90
C ASN A 182 -46.92 -11.02 -2.72
N VAL A 183 -46.73 -9.71 -2.50
CA VAL A 183 -45.72 -8.90 -3.20
C VAL A 183 -44.49 -8.73 -2.33
N TYR A 184 -43.34 -8.99 -2.95
CA TYR A 184 -42.03 -8.88 -2.31
C TYR A 184 -41.14 -7.91 -3.09
N GLN A 185 -40.25 -7.20 -2.39
CA GLN A 185 -39.29 -6.27 -2.98
C GLN A 185 -37.85 -6.70 -2.72
N PHE A 186 -37.06 -6.76 -3.79
CA PHE A 186 -35.63 -7.02 -3.74
C PHE A 186 -34.77 -5.76 -3.71
N SER A 187 -35.15 -4.75 -4.50
CA SER A 187 -34.39 -3.50 -4.62
C SER A 187 -35.35 -2.35 -4.94
N ALA A 188 -35.12 -1.16 -4.38
CA ALA A 188 -36.04 -0.02 -4.55
C ALA A 188 -35.44 1.19 -5.29
N TYR A 189 -34.14 1.21 -5.53
CA TYR A 189 -33.42 2.37 -6.08
C TYR A 189 -33.42 2.38 -7.61
N GLY A 190 -34.59 2.18 -8.22
CA GLY A 190 -34.76 2.10 -9.67
C GLY A 190 -34.80 0.67 -10.21
N ALA A 191 -34.74 0.56 -11.54
CA ALA A 191 -34.93 -0.71 -12.24
C ALA A 191 -33.80 -1.70 -11.93
N ILE A 192 -34.18 -2.96 -11.70
CA ILE A 192 -33.24 -4.09 -11.72
C ILE A 192 -33.09 -4.60 -13.16
N GLU A 193 -31.91 -5.11 -13.51
CA GLU A 193 -31.66 -5.65 -14.84
C GLU A 193 -32.50 -6.91 -15.09
N GLU A 194 -32.48 -7.86 -14.15
CA GLU A 194 -33.12 -9.16 -14.32
C GLU A 194 -33.29 -9.87 -12.96
N LEU A 195 -34.40 -10.60 -12.81
CA LEU A 195 -34.51 -11.68 -11.83
C LEU A 195 -34.29 -12.99 -12.58
N THR A 196 -33.11 -13.58 -12.41
CA THR A 196 -32.69 -14.76 -13.19
C THR A 196 -33.42 -16.01 -12.74
N GLU A 197 -33.57 -16.18 -11.42
CA GLU A 197 -34.28 -17.33 -10.86
C GLU A 197 -34.89 -16.95 -9.50
N LEU A 198 -36.04 -17.55 -9.20
CA LEU A 198 -36.73 -17.40 -7.93
C LEU A 198 -36.93 -18.77 -7.30
N PHE A 199 -36.69 -18.84 -5.99
CA PHE A 199 -36.80 -20.05 -5.21
C PHE A 199 -37.77 -19.86 -4.04
N GLU A 200 -38.49 -20.92 -3.73
CA GLU A 200 -39.12 -21.12 -2.43
C GLU A 200 -38.48 -22.34 -1.79
N ARG A 201 -37.91 -22.17 -0.60
CA ARG A 201 -37.24 -23.27 0.13
C ARG A 201 -36.16 -23.95 -0.72
N GLY A 202 -35.48 -23.20 -1.58
CA GLY A 202 -34.48 -23.72 -2.52
C GLY A 202 -35.03 -24.46 -3.75
N SER A 203 -36.35 -24.60 -3.89
CA SER A 203 -36.99 -25.14 -5.09
C SER A 203 -37.34 -24.01 -6.06
N SER A 204 -37.00 -24.17 -7.34
CA SER A 204 -37.20 -23.13 -8.36
C SER A 204 -38.66 -23.00 -8.77
N PHE A 205 -39.14 -21.75 -8.91
CA PHE A 205 -40.42 -21.44 -9.56
C PHE A 205 -40.35 -21.50 -11.10
N GLY A 206 -39.14 -21.56 -11.67
CA GLY A 206 -38.89 -21.44 -13.11
C GLY A 206 -39.01 -19.99 -13.61
N SER A 207 -39.40 -19.82 -14.88
CA SER A 207 -39.54 -18.50 -15.51
C SER A 207 -40.77 -17.73 -15.01
N PRO A 208 -40.70 -16.38 -14.94
CA PRO A 208 -41.85 -15.56 -14.60
C PRO A 208 -42.93 -15.64 -15.69
N VAL A 209 -44.19 -15.47 -15.29
CA VAL A 209 -45.32 -15.47 -16.24
C VAL A 209 -45.30 -14.23 -17.13
N ALA A 210 -44.97 -13.07 -16.56
CA ALA A 210 -44.85 -11.80 -17.26
C ALA A 210 -44.08 -10.79 -16.40
N ASN A 211 -43.61 -9.71 -17.04
CA ASN A 211 -43.10 -8.51 -16.38
C ASN A 211 -44.09 -7.34 -16.55
N TYR A 212 -44.35 -6.62 -15.47
CA TYR A 212 -45.24 -5.46 -15.42
C TYR A 212 -44.45 -4.17 -15.12
N SER A 213 -44.97 -3.02 -15.56
CA SER A 213 -44.28 -1.73 -15.43
C SER A 213 -44.45 -1.05 -14.07
N THR A 214 -45.50 -1.38 -13.32
CA THR A 214 -45.83 -0.74 -12.04
C THR A 214 -46.34 -1.74 -11.02
N TYR A 215 -46.28 -1.38 -9.73
CA TYR A 215 -46.90 -2.15 -8.65
C TYR A 215 -48.39 -2.38 -8.87
N SER A 216 -49.13 -1.35 -9.31
CA SER A 216 -50.58 -1.47 -9.55
C SER A 216 -50.90 -2.50 -10.65
N ALA A 217 -50.14 -2.50 -11.75
CA ALA A 217 -50.30 -3.50 -12.81
C ALA A 217 -49.90 -4.91 -12.35
N LEU A 218 -48.86 -5.02 -11.51
CA LEU A 218 -48.42 -6.29 -10.94
C LEU A 218 -49.48 -6.92 -10.03
N VAL A 219 -50.14 -6.11 -9.19
CA VAL A 219 -51.22 -6.58 -8.28
C VAL A 219 -52.47 -6.97 -9.05
N ALA A 220 -52.84 -6.21 -10.10
CA ALA A 220 -54.00 -6.51 -10.93
C ALA A 220 -53.83 -7.76 -11.82
N ALA A 221 -52.60 -8.26 -11.99
CA ALA A 221 -52.32 -9.43 -12.80
C ALA A 221 -53.01 -10.70 -12.26
N THR A 222 -53.41 -11.61 -13.14
CA THR A 222 -53.82 -12.96 -12.73
C THR A 222 -52.60 -13.87 -12.76
N VAL A 223 -52.13 -14.33 -11.59
CA VAL A 223 -50.97 -15.22 -11.45
C VAL A 223 -51.45 -16.54 -10.85
N ALA A 224 -51.23 -17.65 -11.56
CA ALA A 224 -51.64 -18.97 -11.09
C ALA A 224 -50.81 -19.46 -9.90
N ASN A 225 -51.37 -20.33 -9.07
CA ASN A 225 -50.65 -20.96 -7.96
C ASN A 225 -49.38 -21.68 -8.45
N GLY A 226 -48.27 -21.53 -7.72
CA GLY A 226 -46.97 -22.07 -8.11
C GLY A 226 -46.28 -21.29 -9.24
N LYS A 227 -46.78 -20.11 -9.61
CA LYS A 227 -46.15 -19.17 -10.54
C LYS A 227 -45.94 -17.80 -9.90
N TYR A 228 -45.11 -16.98 -10.55
CA TYR A 228 -44.85 -15.61 -10.13
C TYR A 228 -44.78 -14.66 -11.33
N ALA A 229 -44.97 -13.38 -11.06
CA ALA A 229 -44.76 -12.29 -12.01
C ALA A 229 -43.75 -11.29 -11.44
N THR A 230 -43.14 -10.49 -12.31
CA THR A 230 -42.12 -9.50 -11.93
C THR A 230 -42.59 -8.08 -12.24
N CYS A 231 -42.03 -7.12 -11.51
CA CYS A 231 -41.98 -5.72 -11.90
C CYS A 231 -40.53 -5.25 -11.77
N LEU A 232 -39.76 -5.47 -12.84
CA LEU A 232 -38.32 -5.15 -12.85
C LEU A 232 -38.06 -3.65 -12.67
N ALA A 233 -38.99 -2.79 -13.09
CA ALA A 233 -38.88 -1.34 -12.92
C ALA A 233 -38.87 -0.90 -11.44
N ALA A 234 -39.53 -1.66 -10.56
CA ALA A 234 -39.61 -1.37 -9.13
C ALA A 234 -38.87 -2.41 -8.24
N GLY A 235 -38.18 -3.37 -8.87
CA GLY A 235 -37.47 -4.46 -8.20
C GLY A 235 -38.39 -5.37 -7.38
N MET A 236 -39.62 -5.60 -7.85
CA MET A 236 -40.64 -6.37 -7.13
C MET A 236 -41.02 -7.67 -7.83
N ILE A 237 -41.56 -8.60 -7.06
CA ILE A 237 -42.22 -9.81 -7.54
C ILE A 237 -43.59 -9.97 -6.90
N ARG A 238 -44.47 -10.73 -7.55
CA ARG A 238 -45.72 -11.20 -6.97
C ARG A 238 -45.86 -12.71 -7.14
N LEU A 239 -46.15 -13.40 -6.04
CA LEU A 239 -46.46 -14.83 -6.05
C LEU A 239 -47.96 -15.05 -6.31
N GLY A 240 -48.30 -16.11 -7.04
CA GLY A 240 -49.70 -16.50 -7.28
C GLY A 240 -50.42 -17.08 -6.06
N ALA A 241 -49.68 -17.47 -5.03
CA ALA A 241 -50.21 -17.95 -3.75
C ALA A 241 -49.29 -17.46 -2.60
N PRO A 242 -49.77 -17.45 -1.34
CA PRO A 242 -48.93 -17.16 -0.18
C PRO A 242 -47.73 -18.11 -0.11
N ALA A 243 -46.58 -17.59 0.32
CA ALA A 243 -45.39 -18.40 0.50
C ALA A 243 -45.57 -19.40 1.66
N TYR A 244 -45.15 -20.65 1.42
CA TYR A 244 -45.05 -21.72 2.40
C TYR A 244 -43.73 -21.68 3.17
N GLY A 245 -42.71 -20.99 2.66
CA GLY A 245 -41.41 -20.88 3.32
C GLY A 245 -40.60 -19.69 2.85
N VAL A 246 -39.27 -19.76 3.08
CA VAL A 246 -38.34 -18.69 2.73
C VAL A 246 -38.28 -18.53 1.21
N ILE A 247 -38.44 -17.30 0.76
CA ILE A 247 -38.28 -16.91 -0.64
C ILE A 247 -36.88 -16.37 -0.84
N THR A 248 -36.20 -16.83 -1.89
CA THR A 248 -34.91 -16.26 -2.30
C THR A 248 -34.84 -16.10 -3.81
N GLY A 249 -34.02 -15.18 -4.29
CA GLY A 249 -33.85 -14.93 -5.72
C GLY A 249 -32.41 -14.68 -6.14
N ASP A 250 -32.11 -15.06 -7.36
CA ASP A 250 -30.89 -14.72 -8.07
C ASP A 250 -31.13 -13.51 -8.96
N ILE A 251 -30.38 -12.43 -8.73
CA ILE A 251 -30.75 -11.10 -9.23
C ILE A 251 -29.56 -10.44 -9.87
N LYS A 252 -29.80 -9.83 -11.03
CA LYS A 252 -28.95 -8.78 -11.57
C LYS A 252 -29.57 -7.44 -11.18
N GLY A 253 -28.91 -6.77 -10.23
CA GLY A 253 -29.47 -5.65 -9.48
C GLY A 253 -29.64 -4.35 -10.27
N HIS A 254 -29.52 -3.24 -9.55
CA HIS A 254 -29.62 -1.87 -10.03
C HIS A 254 -28.93 -1.68 -11.37
N LYS A 255 -29.69 -1.22 -12.36
CA LYS A 255 -29.27 -1.07 -13.74
C LYS A 255 -28.79 0.35 -14.00
N VAL A 256 -27.56 0.47 -14.51
CA VAL A 256 -26.99 1.74 -14.99
C VAL A 256 -26.89 1.66 -16.51
N GLY A 257 -27.70 2.43 -17.22
CA GLY A 257 -27.82 2.30 -18.68
C GLY A 257 -28.49 0.98 -19.06
N THR A 258 -27.74 0.03 -19.64
CA THR A 258 -28.28 -1.25 -20.13
C THR A 258 -28.00 -2.45 -19.21
N SER A 259 -27.03 -2.36 -18.29
CA SER A 259 -26.63 -3.46 -17.42
C SER A 259 -26.34 -3.02 -15.98
N THR A 260 -26.31 -3.97 -15.05
CA THR A 260 -25.91 -3.72 -13.67
C THR A 260 -24.37 -3.62 -13.58
N PRO A 261 -23.82 -2.63 -12.84
CA PRO A 261 -22.37 -2.52 -12.67
C PRO A 261 -21.86 -3.70 -11.83
N ARG A 262 -20.69 -4.22 -12.21
CA ARG A 262 -20.09 -5.42 -11.60
C ARG A 262 -18.66 -5.22 -11.14
N TYR A 263 -18.00 -4.13 -11.51
CA TYR A 263 -16.64 -3.84 -11.08
C TYR A 263 -16.64 -2.80 -9.95
N THR A 264 -15.62 -2.82 -9.10
CA THR A 264 -15.57 -2.03 -7.87
C THR A 264 -15.72 -0.53 -8.12
N GLY A 265 -14.97 0.03 -9.06
CA GLY A 265 -15.05 1.43 -9.46
C GLY A 265 -16.41 1.78 -10.06
N ALA A 266 -16.95 0.94 -10.96
CA ALA A 266 -18.28 1.10 -11.51
C ALA A 266 -19.39 1.07 -10.45
N ILE A 267 -19.28 0.21 -9.44
CA ILE A 267 -20.23 0.14 -8.33
C ILE A 267 -20.12 1.38 -7.44
N ILE A 268 -18.91 1.86 -7.12
CA ILE A 268 -18.71 3.10 -6.36
C ILE A 268 -19.36 4.29 -7.09
N LYS A 269 -19.22 4.40 -8.42
CA LYS A 269 -19.90 5.45 -9.22
C LYS A 269 -21.43 5.35 -9.13
N ALA A 270 -21.98 4.14 -9.19
CA ALA A 270 -23.41 3.92 -9.06
C ALA A 270 -23.92 4.29 -7.66
N LEU A 271 -23.19 3.91 -6.61
CA LEU A 271 -23.52 4.28 -5.23
C LEU A 271 -23.46 5.80 -5.00
N ALA A 272 -22.50 6.50 -5.60
CA ALA A 272 -22.42 7.95 -5.54
C ALA A 272 -23.67 8.60 -6.17
N THR A 273 -24.11 8.10 -7.31
CA THR A 273 -25.33 8.58 -7.99
C THR A 273 -26.57 8.33 -7.13
N ILE A 274 -26.67 7.15 -6.50
CA ILE A 274 -27.79 6.79 -5.61
C ILE A 274 -27.81 7.68 -4.35
N ALA A 275 -26.64 7.97 -3.78
CA ALA A 275 -26.48 8.85 -2.63
C ALA A 275 -26.67 10.35 -2.97
N GLY A 276 -26.84 10.70 -4.25
CA GLY A 276 -27.02 12.10 -4.68
C GLY A 276 -25.72 12.91 -4.77
N ILE A 277 -24.57 12.25 -4.81
CA ILE A 277 -23.25 12.91 -4.90
C ILE A 277 -23.00 13.33 -6.36
N ASP A 278 -22.58 14.58 -6.53
CA ASP A 278 -22.24 15.13 -7.84
C ASP A 278 -21.08 14.35 -8.50
N ALA A 279 -21.25 14.00 -9.78
CA ALA A 279 -20.25 13.30 -10.55
C ALA A 279 -18.93 14.09 -10.69
N ASP A 280 -18.97 15.42 -10.63
CA ASP A 280 -17.79 16.28 -10.69
C ASP A 280 -16.87 16.14 -9.46
N LEU A 281 -17.43 15.69 -8.33
CA LEU A 281 -16.70 15.37 -7.11
C LEU A 281 -16.00 14.00 -7.17
N LEU A 282 -16.22 13.22 -8.23
CA LEU A 282 -15.55 11.94 -8.43
C LEU A 282 -14.38 12.09 -9.38
N GLU A 283 -13.24 11.49 -9.03
CA GLU A 283 -12.13 11.30 -9.95
C GLU A 283 -12.36 10.01 -10.74
N THR A 284 -13.20 10.10 -11.78
CA THR A 284 -13.66 8.95 -12.59
C THR A 284 -12.52 8.14 -13.18
N ALA A 285 -11.43 8.78 -13.61
CA ALA A 285 -10.24 8.11 -14.12
C ALA A 285 -9.59 7.17 -13.10
N SER A 286 -9.61 7.51 -11.81
CA SER A 286 -9.08 6.63 -10.74
C SER A 286 -9.94 5.38 -10.56
N LEU A 287 -11.27 5.54 -10.64
CA LEU A 287 -12.23 4.45 -10.53
C LEU A 287 -12.19 3.52 -11.75
N ASP A 288 -12.07 4.08 -12.95
CA ASP A 288 -11.90 3.31 -14.19
C ASP A 288 -10.54 2.61 -14.22
N GLY A 289 -9.48 3.26 -13.71
CA GLY A 289 -8.16 2.68 -13.52
C GLY A 289 -8.18 1.50 -12.55
N LEU A 290 -8.96 1.57 -11.47
CA LEU A 290 -9.17 0.45 -10.55
C LEU A 290 -9.84 -0.74 -11.25
N ASP A 291 -10.89 -0.49 -12.01
CA ASP A 291 -11.62 -1.53 -12.75
C ASP A 291 -10.73 -2.21 -13.80
N ALA A 292 -9.87 -1.45 -14.47
CA ALA A 292 -8.88 -1.98 -15.41
C ALA A 292 -7.80 -2.82 -14.70
N ALA A 293 -7.34 -2.40 -13.51
CA ALA A 293 -6.30 -3.10 -12.76
C ALA A 293 -6.82 -4.37 -12.07
N VAL A 294 -8.07 -4.38 -11.61
CA VAL A 294 -8.69 -5.49 -10.88
C VAL A 294 -10.09 -5.77 -11.46
N PRO A 295 -10.19 -6.35 -12.67
CA PRO A 295 -11.46 -6.60 -13.35
C PRO A 295 -12.20 -7.82 -12.77
N ARG A 296 -12.41 -7.84 -11.46
CA ARG A 296 -13.06 -8.93 -10.71
C ARG A 296 -14.52 -8.57 -10.48
N PRO A 297 -15.48 -9.32 -11.06
CA PRO A 297 -16.88 -9.06 -10.82
C PRO A 297 -17.26 -9.28 -9.36
N ILE A 298 -17.93 -8.29 -8.76
CA ILE A 298 -18.49 -8.35 -7.42
C ILE A 298 -20.00 -8.07 -7.46
N ASN A 299 -20.67 -8.25 -6.32
CA ASN A 299 -22.05 -7.89 -6.09
C ASN A 299 -22.21 -7.34 -4.67
N LEU A 300 -23.29 -6.59 -4.45
CA LEU A 300 -23.58 -5.93 -3.19
C LEU A 300 -25.08 -5.97 -2.92
N VAL A 301 -25.46 -6.38 -1.71
CA VAL A 301 -26.82 -6.24 -1.19
C VAL A 301 -26.74 -5.42 0.09
N LEU A 302 -27.42 -4.28 0.11
CA LEU A 302 -27.55 -3.39 1.26
C LEU A 302 -29.00 -3.44 1.75
N THR A 303 -29.18 -3.84 3.00
CA THR A 303 -30.47 -3.85 3.71
C THR A 303 -30.43 -3.02 5.01
N GLN A 304 -29.28 -2.40 5.26
CA GLN A 304 -28.98 -1.57 6.41
C GLN A 304 -28.19 -0.36 5.95
N GLN A 305 -28.31 0.73 6.70
CA GLN A 305 -27.75 2.00 6.31
C GLN A 305 -26.22 2.06 6.43
N THR A 306 -25.57 2.78 5.52
CA THR A 306 -24.13 3.08 5.53
C THR A 306 -23.87 4.38 4.78
N THR A 307 -22.83 5.12 5.16
CA THR A 307 -22.44 6.33 4.43
C THR A 307 -21.62 5.98 3.19
N PHE A 308 -21.66 6.85 2.18
CA PHE A 308 -20.98 6.63 0.91
C PHE A 308 -19.47 6.44 1.08
N ARG A 309 -18.79 7.29 1.87
CA ARG A 309 -17.35 7.17 2.13
C ARG A 309 -16.99 5.83 2.77
N GLN A 310 -17.78 5.36 3.74
CA GLN A 310 -17.52 4.10 4.44
C GLN A 310 -17.61 2.90 3.49
N ILE A 311 -18.65 2.84 2.66
CA ILE A 311 -18.81 1.73 1.71
C ILE A 311 -17.76 1.79 0.59
N ALA A 312 -17.41 2.99 0.09
CA ALA A 312 -16.36 3.16 -0.92
C ALA A 312 -14.99 2.67 -0.41
N ALA A 313 -14.61 3.06 0.81
CA ALA A 313 -13.39 2.58 1.46
C ALA A 313 -13.41 1.05 1.62
N LYS A 314 -14.52 0.49 2.14
CA LYS A 314 -14.67 -0.96 2.33
C LYS A 314 -14.54 -1.75 1.02
N LEU A 315 -15.12 -1.25 -0.06
CA LEU A 315 -15.03 -1.88 -1.38
C LEU A 315 -13.62 -1.80 -1.97
N ALA A 316 -12.91 -0.70 -1.75
CA ALA A 316 -11.53 -0.51 -2.22
C ALA A 316 -10.55 -1.50 -1.55
N LEU A 317 -10.72 -1.80 -0.26
CA LEU A 317 -9.84 -2.72 0.49
C LEU A 317 -9.71 -4.09 -0.16
N ALA A 318 -10.81 -4.65 -0.70
CA ALA A 318 -10.80 -5.95 -1.37
C ALA A 318 -9.93 -5.99 -2.63
N CYS A 319 -9.61 -4.82 -3.20
CA CYS A 319 -8.78 -4.66 -4.39
C CYS A 319 -7.32 -4.27 -4.07
N ASN A 320 -6.91 -4.30 -2.79
CA ASN A 320 -5.65 -3.72 -2.31
C ASN A 320 -5.52 -2.23 -2.68
N ALA A 321 -6.64 -1.51 -2.56
CA ALA A 321 -6.76 -0.10 -2.90
C ALA A 321 -7.24 0.71 -1.70
N GLN A 322 -6.90 1.99 -1.71
CA GLN A 322 -7.40 2.98 -0.75
C GLN A 322 -8.33 3.94 -1.47
N SER A 323 -9.40 4.33 -0.78
CA SER A 323 -10.32 5.38 -1.23
C SER A 323 -10.26 6.55 -0.26
N GLY A 324 -10.24 7.76 -0.80
CA GLY A 324 -10.13 8.99 -0.02
C GLY A 324 -10.46 10.21 -0.86
N VAL A 325 -10.36 11.39 -0.26
CA VAL A 325 -10.57 12.67 -0.96
C VAL A 325 -9.20 13.29 -1.25
N SER A 326 -8.93 13.58 -2.51
CA SER A 326 -7.67 14.18 -2.95
C SER A 326 -7.59 15.63 -2.51
N PHE A 327 -6.39 16.22 -2.57
CA PHE A 327 -6.22 17.66 -2.30
C PHE A 327 -7.10 18.55 -3.19
N ALA A 328 -7.51 18.09 -4.37
CA ALA A 328 -8.39 18.83 -5.25
C ALA A 328 -9.88 18.79 -4.86
N GLY A 329 -10.23 18.10 -3.77
CA GLY A 329 -11.62 17.92 -3.31
C GLY A 329 -12.39 16.84 -4.03
N LYS A 330 -11.71 15.89 -4.70
CA LYS A 330 -12.35 14.79 -5.43
C LYS A 330 -12.12 13.45 -4.76
N LEU A 331 -13.16 12.62 -4.69
CA LEU A 331 -13.02 11.22 -4.27
C LEU A 331 -12.20 10.46 -5.32
N PHE A 332 -11.10 9.86 -4.87
CA PHE A 332 -10.29 8.97 -5.68
C PHE A 332 -10.25 7.57 -5.05
N THR A 333 -9.98 6.57 -5.88
CA THR A 333 -9.62 5.23 -5.40
C THR A 333 -8.42 4.73 -6.19
N ALA A 334 -7.35 4.36 -5.49
CA ALA A 334 -6.11 3.94 -6.14
C ALA A 334 -5.54 2.68 -5.50
N ARG A 335 -5.07 1.76 -6.34
CA ARG A 335 -4.38 0.54 -5.89
C ARG A 335 -2.98 0.89 -5.41
N ILE A 336 -2.56 0.25 -4.32
CA ILE A 336 -1.18 0.34 -3.86
C ILE A 336 -0.41 -0.81 -4.52
N ALA A 337 0.55 -0.47 -5.38
CA ALA A 337 1.36 -1.42 -6.13
C ALA A 337 2.84 -1.01 -6.04
N LEU A 338 3.73 -2.00 -5.95
CA LEU A 338 5.18 -1.81 -5.77
C LEU A 338 5.99 -2.06 -7.06
N ASP A 339 5.33 -2.50 -8.12
CA ASP A 339 5.92 -2.94 -9.40
C ASP A 339 5.75 -1.91 -10.54
N GLN A 340 5.38 -0.68 -10.21
CA GLN A 340 5.14 0.37 -11.19
C GLN A 340 6.44 1.11 -11.53
N PRO A 341 6.62 1.57 -12.78
CA PRO A 341 7.74 2.42 -13.13
C PRO A 341 7.74 3.67 -12.23
N GLU A 342 8.93 3.99 -11.72
CA GLU A 342 9.13 5.10 -10.80
C GLU A 342 8.62 6.42 -11.40
N GLN A 343 7.54 6.96 -10.82
CA GLN A 343 6.96 8.23 -11.26
C GLN A 343 7.82 9.42 -10.81
N VAL A 344 8.50 9.27 -9.67
CA VAL A 344 9.37 10.27 -9.06
C VAL A 344 10.50 9.55 -8.33
N VAL A 345 11.73 9.97 -8.57
CA VAL A 345 12.91 9.54 -7.80
C VAL A 345 13.19 10.60 -6.74
N LEU A 346 13.16 10.21 -5.47
CA LEU A 346 13.53 11.07 -4.35
C LEU A 346 14.93 10.70 -3.85
N GLU A 347 15.88 11.62 -3.98
CA GLU A 347 17.25 11.38 -3.53
C GLU A 347 17.37 11.41 -2.00
N GLY A 348 17.60 10.24 -1.40
CA GLY A 348 17.76 10.09 0.04
C GLY A 348 18.95 10.79 0.67
N ARG A 349 19.94 11.21 -0.12
CA ARG A 349 21.12 11.96 0.34
C ARG A 349 20.85 13.46 0.51
N GLY A 350 19.63 13.91 0.21
CA GLY A 350 19.23 15.32 0.31
C GLY A 350 19.95 16.26 -0.67
N ARG A 351 20.60 15.71 -1.70
CA ARG A 351 21.40 16.46 -2.69
C ARG A 351 20.58 17.01 -3.86
N ALA A 352 19.37 16.48 -4.05
CA ALA A 352 18.44 16.93 -5.07
C ALA A 352 17.11 17.38 -4.45
N LEU A 353 16.43 18.30 -5.12
CA LEU A 353 15.08 18.72 -4.76
C LEU A 353 14.06 17.74 -5.37
N PRO A 354 13.01 17.31 -4.63
CA PRO A 354 12.69 17.67 -3.24
C PRO A 354 13.63 17.00 -2.23
N VAL A 355 14.11 17.77 -1.24
CA VAL A 355 15.03 17.24 -0.22
C VAL A 355 14.29 16.24 0.67
N VAL A 356 14.80 15.01 0.71
CA VAL A 356 14.34 13.98 1.65
C VAL A 356 14.87 14.32 3.04
N LYS A 357 13.98 14.69 3.98
CA LYS A 357 14.37 15.08 5.34
C LYS A 357 14.72 13.89 6.24
N LYS A 358 14.06 12.75 6.03
CA LYS A 358 14.24 11.54 6.83
C LYS A 358 13.88 10.32 5.97
N ILE A 359 14.66 9.26 6.09
CA ILE A 359 14.35 7.92 5.59
C ILE A 359 14.32 7.00 6.79
N GLU A 360 13.23 6.27 6.96
CA GLU A 360 13.10 5.23 7.98
C GLU A 360 12.47 3.99 7.34
N GLU A 361 13.06 2.83 7.61
CA GLU A 361 12.46 1.55 7.26
C GLU A 361 11.54 1.12 8.41
N LYS A 362 10.26 0.89 8.11
CA LYS A 362 9.29 0.41 9.10
C LYS A 362 9.10 -1.09 8.96
N SER A 363 8.94 -1.76 10.09
CA SER A 363 8.53 -3.17 10.09
C SER A 363 7.15 -3.29 9.43
N VAL A 364 7.06 -4.15 8.42
CA VAL A 364 5.80 -4.49 7.75
C VAL A 364 5.34 -5.87 8.21
N SER A 365 4.03 -6.10 8.17
CA SER A 365 3.48 -7.44 8.39
C SER A 365 4.05 -8.41 7.36
N THR A 366 4.22 -9.68 7.76
CA THR A 366 4.70 -10.72 6.84
C THR A 366 3.74 -10.84 5.64
N PRO A 367 4.24 -10.84 4.39
CA PRO A 367 3.37 -10.85 3.23
C PRO A 367 2.55 -12.13 3.17
N TYR A 368 1.29 -12.03 2.74
CA TYR A 368 0.46 -13.20 2.48
C TYR A 368 0.98 -13.92 1.23
N ALA A 369 1.48 -15.15 1.40
CA ALA A 369 1.96 -15.97 0.28
C ALA A 369 0.79 -16.48 -0.60
N LYS A 370 -0.42 -16.59 -0.05
CA LYS A 370 -1.63 -17.00 -0.77
C LYS A 370 -2.88 -16.48 -0.07
N THR A 371 -3.79 -15.86 -0.83
CA THR A 371 -5.13 -15.50 -0.38
C THR A 371 -6.14 -16.23 -1.25
N THR A 372 -6.97 -17.08 -0.64
CA THR A 372 -8.06 -17.77 -1.34
C THR A 372 -9.36 -17.04 -1.05
N MET A 373 -9.99 -16.46 -2.06
CA MET A 373 -11.37 -15.95 -1.96
C MET A 373 -12.29 -16.97 -2.62
N GLY A 374 -13.29 -17.45 -1.88
CA GLY A 374 -14.21 -18.51 -2.29
C GLY A 374 -15.24 -18.09 -3.35
N ALA A 375 -16.15 -19.03 -3.62
CA ALA A 375 -17.25 -18.90 -4.59
C ALA A 375 -18.13 -17.66 -4.39
N ASN A 376 -18.97 -17.35 -5.38
CA ASN A 376 -19.92 -16.25 -5.30
C ASN A 376 -20.75 -16.32 -4.00
N ARG A 377 -20.91 -15.18 -3.31
CA ARG A 377 -21.59 -15.12 -2.02
C ARG A 377 -23.08 -15.48 -2.17
N ALA A 378 -23.54 -16.42 -1.35
CA ALA A 378 -24.96 -16.59 -1.06
C ALA A 378 -25.37 -15.55 0.00
N TRP A 379 -26.29 -14.65 -0.33
CA TRP A 379 -26.67 -13.54 0.55
C TRP A 379 -27.56 -13.98 1.72
N ARG A 380 -28.44 -14.94 1.46
CA ARG A 380 -29.08 -15.76 2.48
C ARG A 380 -28.46 -17.16 2.44
N VAL A 381 -28.18 -17.75 3.59
CA VAL A 381 -27.82 -19.17 3.69
C VAL A 381 -28.99 -19.89 4.35
N HIS A 382 -29.53 -20.91 3.69
CA HIS A 382 -30.64 -21.70 4.23
C HIS A 382 -30.18 -22.65 5.33
N THR A 383 -31.00 -22.79 6.35
CA THR A 383 -30.91 -23.90 7.31
C THR A 383 -31.52 -25.16 6.69
N THR A 384 -31.16 -26.33 7.23
CA THR A 384 -31.66 -27.62 6.73
C THR A 384 -33.19 -27.75 6.80
N SER A 385 -33.84 -27.09 7.75
CA SER A 385 -35.31 -27.08 7.87
C SER A 385 -36.00 -26.14 6.87
N GLU A 386 -35.28 -25.18 6.31
CA GLU A 386 -35.83 -24.23 5.33
C GLU A 386 -35.83 -24.80 3.91
N ILE A 387 -35.14 -25.91 3.66
CA ILE A 387 -35.03 -26.52 2.32
C ILE A 387 -36.23 -27.43 2.04
N ALA A 388 -36.73 -27.38 0.80
CA ALA A 388 -37.74 -28.30 0.30
C ALA A 388 -37.07 -29.62 -0.06
N PHE A 389 -37.28 -30.63 0.78
CA PHE A 389 -36.86 -32.00 0.53
C PHE A 389 -37.95 -32.95 1.03
N THR A 390 -38.06 -34.12 0.40
CA THR A 390 -39.05 -35.17 0.69
C THR A 390 -38.95 -35.68 2.13
N ALA A 391 -37.74 -35.73 2.67
CA ALA A 391 -37.45 -36.07 4.05
C ALA A 391 -36.79 -34.91 4.81
N GLN A 392 -36.75 -34.98 6.14
CA GLN A 392 -35.98 -34.03 6.94
C GLN A 392 -34.47 -34.22 6.71
N LEU A 393 -33.77 -33.12 6.44
CA LEU A 393 -32.32 -33.13 6.28
C LEU A 393 -31.62 -33.19 7.65
N ILE A 394 -30.80 -34.22 7.87
CA ILE A 394 -30.14 -34.50 9.15
C ILE A 394 -28.64 -34.80 8.93
N ASP A 395 -27.76 -34.04 9.59
CA ASP A 395 -26.32 -34.31 9.63
C ASP A 395 -26.04 -35.49 10.55
N LEU A 396 -25.40 -36.54 10.05
CA LEU A 396 -24.93 -37.66 10.87
C LEU A 396 -23.41 -37.63 11.08
N GLY A 397 -22.73 -36.56 10.67
CA GLY A 397 -21.29 -36.42 10.82
C GLY A 397 -20.51 -37.30 9.84
N ALA A 398 -19.44 -37.95 10.31
CA ALA A 398 -18.60 -38.78 9.47
C ALA A 398 -19.33 -40.04 8.97
N PHE A 399 -19.07 -40.45 7.73
CA PHE A 399 -19.60 -41.72 7.22
C PHE A 399 -19.14 -42.92 8.08
N ASN A 400 -20.06 -43.85 8.33
CA ASN A 400 -19.81 -45.10 9.04
C ASN A 400 -20.59 -46.23 8.35
N ALA A 401 -19.85 -47.23 7.85
CA ALA A 401 -20.41 -48.36 7.09
C ALA A 401 -21.46 -49.17 7.87
N SER A 402 -21.41 -49.18 9.20
CA SER A 402 -22.36 -49.92 10.05
C SER A 402 -23.66 -49.15 10.31
N THR A 403 -23.73 -47.87 9.96
CA THR A 403 -24.94 -47.05 10.17
C THR A 403 -25.92 -47.27 9.03
N THR A 404 -27.19 -47.51 9.37
CA THR A 404 -28.27 -47.51 8.37
C THR A 404 -28.67 -46.09 8.07
N TYR A 405 -28.51 -45.69 6.81
CA TYR A 405 -28.88 -44.37 6.32
C TYR A 405 -30.26 -44.42 5.66
N ARG A 406 -31.01 -43.33 5.76
CA ARG A 406 -32.30 -43.12 5.07
C ARG A 406 -32.26 -41.82 4.28
N GLU A 407 -33.20 -41.67 3.36
CA GLU A 407 -33.41 -40.43 2.61
C GLU A 407 -33.39 -39.20 3.55
N GLY A 408 -32.61 -38.18 3.18
CA GLY A 408 -32.45 -36.95 3.97
C GLY A 408 -31.29 -36.98 4.96
N ASN A 409 -30.70 -38.13 5.25
CA ASN A 409 -29.46 -38.18 6.02
C ASN A 409 -28.30 -37.72 5.15
N TYR A 410 -27.40 -36.90 5.68
CA TYR A 410 -26.18 -36.55 5.00
C TYR A 410 -24.96 -36.76 5.90
N VAL A 411 -23.84 -37.07 5.26
CA VAL A 411 -22.58 -37.42 5.91
C VAL A 411 -21.44 -36.60 5.32
N SER A 412 -20.36 -36.48 6.08
CA SER A 412 -19.11 -35.88 5.66
C SER A 412 -18.05 -36.96 5.47
N LEU A 413 -17.23 -36.81 4.43
CA LEU A 413 -16.03 -37.63 4.20
C LEU A 413 -14.79 -36.94 4.79
N PRO A 414 -13.69 -37.68 5.03
CA PRO A 414 -12.44 -37.11 5.57
C PRO A 414 -11.80 -36.01 4.72
N ASN A 415 -12.21 -35.87 3.46
CA ASN A 415 -11.77 -34.82 2.52
C ASN A 415 -12.69 -33.58 2.54
N GLY A 416 -13.63 -33.51 3.49
CA GLY A 416 -14.58 -32.41 3.63
C GLY A 416 -15.79 -32.46 2.68
N ALA A 417 -15.83 -33.40 1.73
CA ALA A 417 -17.00 -33.57 0.87
C ALA A 417 -18.21 -34.03 1.68
N LYS A 418 -19.38 -33.49 1.35
CA LYS A 418 -20.65 -33.91 1.96
C LYS A 418 -21.52 -34.61 0.92
N TYR A 419 -22.15 -35.71 1.34
CA TYR A 419 -23.05 -36.51 0.52
C TYR A 419 -24.40 -36.68 1.21
N LEU A 420 -25.47 -36.47 0.46
CA LEU A 420 -26.86 -36.66 0.86
C LEU A 420 -27.32 -38.06 0.43
N TYR A 421 -27.88 -38.84 1.35
CA TYR A 421 -28.50 -40.12 1.03
C TYR A 421 -29.83 -39.88 0.31
N ILE A 422 -29.99 -40.46 -0.88
CA ILE A 422 -31.12 -40.25 -1.80
C ILE A 422 -31.92 -41.51 -2.09
N ASN A 423 -31.48 -42.69 -1.63
CA ASN A 423 -32.24 -43.91 -1.85
C ASN A 423 -33.50 -43.92 -0.96
N THR A 424 -34.62 -44.31 -1.54
CA THR A 424 -35.92 -44.39 -0.84
C THR A 424 -35.97 -45.55 0.15
N THR A 425 -35.10 -46.56 0.00
CA THR A 425 -35.03 -47.71 0.91
C THR A 425 -33.81 -47.55 1.83
N PRO A 426 -34.00 -47.49 3.17
CA PRO A 426 -32.89 -47.38 4.10
C PRO A 426 -31.96 -48.59 4.07
N SER A 427 -30.64 -48.37 3.99
CA SER A 427 -29.62 -49.43 4.00
C SER A 427 -28.27 -48.96 4.57
N SER A 428 -27.40 -49.90 4.92
CA SER A 428 -26.04 -49.66 5.44
C SER A 428 -24.97 -50.21 4.48
N GLY A 429 -23.71 -49.85 4.69
CA GLY A 429 -22.55 -50.43 3.97
C GLY A 429 -22.25 -49.86 2.58
N HIS A 430 -22.96 -48.82 2.13
CA HIS A 430 -22.68 -48.15 0.85
C HIS A 430 -21.83 -46.90 1.07
N GLU A 431 -20.53 -46.98 0.78
CA GLU A 431 -19.62 -45.84 0.90
C GLU A 431 -19.83 -44.82 -0.24
N PRO A 432 -19.94 -43.50 0.03
CA PRO A 432 -19.90 -42.47 -1.00
C PRO A 432 -18.50 -42.34 -1.63
N PRO A 433 -18.35 -42.06 -2.94
CA PRO A 433 -19.41 -41.73 -3.90
C PRO A 433 -20.09 -42.98 -4.49
N ASN A 434 -21.42 -43.02 -4.41
CA ASN A 434 -22.24 -44.01 -5.11
C ASN A 434 -23.57 -43.38 -5.51
N ALA A 435 -23.74 -43.05 -6.78
CA ALA A 435 -24.88 -42.27 -7.29
C ALA A 435 -26.26 -42.95 -7.10
N THR A 436 -26.31 -44.25 -6.79
CA THR A 436 -27.55 -44.96 -6.47
C THR A 436 -28.05 -44.66 -5.06
N TYR A 437 -27.12 -44.34 -4.14
CA TYR A 437 -27.43 -44.12 -2.72
C TYR A 437 -27.16 -42.70 -2.27
N TRP A 438 -26.22 -42.01 -2.90
CA TRP A 438 -25.67 -40.74 -2.46
C TRP A 438 -25.64 -39.73 -3.60
N ALA A 439 -26.17 -38.53 -3.34
CA ALA A 439 -25.94 -37.34 -4.15
C ALA A 439 -24.84 -36.49 -3.52
N LEU A 440 -23.96 -35.92 -4.34
CA LEU A 440 -22.98 -34.94 -3.87
C LEU A 440 -23.70 -33.67 -3.43
N MET A 441 -23.49 -33.25 -2.19
CA MET A 441 -24.08 -32.04 -1.61
C MET A 441 -23.07 -30.89 -1.57
N SER A 442 -21.83 -31.18 -1.18
CA SER A 442 -20.70 -30.26 -1.34
C SER A 442 -19.47 -31.03 -1.75
N GLY A 443 -18.72 -30.49 -2.71
CA GLY A 443 -17.46 -31.05 -3.17
C GLY A 443 -16.42 -31.18 -2.06
N GLN A 444 -15.31 -31.84 -2.38
CA GLN A 444 -14.13 -31.84 -1.53
C GLN A 444 -13.72 -30.40 -1.22
N LEU A 445 -13.28 -30.15 0.00
CA LEU A 445 -12.80 -28.82 0.35
C LEU A 445 -11.37 -28.67 -0.20
N ASP A 446 -11.22 -27.82 -1.22
CA ASP A 446 -9.91 -27.42 -1.73
C ASP A 446 -9.28 -26.39 -0.79
N GLY A 447 -8.61 -26.86 0.24
CA GLY A 447 -7.91 -25.97 1.17
C GLY A 447 -6.97 -26.75 2.09
N VAL A 448 -5.67 -26.48 2.01
CA VAL A 448 -4.72 -27.07 2.94
C VAL A 448 -4.58 -26.10 4.11
N ILE A 449 -4.89 -26.54 5.33
CA ILE A 449 -4.49 -25.80 6.53
C ILE A 449 -2.97 -25.97 6.63
N THR A 450 -2.25 -24.87 6.55
CA THR A 450 -0.79 -24.88 6.61
C THR A 450 -0.32 -24.31 7.93
N ASN A 451 0.75 -24.88 8.49
CA ASN A 451 1.47 -24.29 9.60
C ASN A 451 2.98 -24.35 9.34
N ILE A 452 3.73 -23.40 9.89
CA ILE A 452 5.19 -23.47 9.92
C ILE A 452 5.60 -23.54 11.37
N VAL A 453 6.43 -24.52 11.70
CA VAL A 453 7.00 -24.66 13.04
C VAL A 453 8.50 -24.49 13.00
N TYR A 454 9.05 -23.98 14.09
CA TYR A 454 10.45 -23.59 14.23
C TYR A 454 11.11 -24.34 15.39
N ARG A 455 12.40 -24.58 15.26
CA ARG A 455 13.24 -25.10 16.35
C ARG A 455 14.69 -24.65 16.17
N LYS A 456 15.38 -24.38 17.27
CA LYS A 456 16.85 -24.25 17.28
C LYS A 456 17.52 -25.62 17.37
N ASN A 457 18.44 -25.89 16.45
CA ASN A 457 19.24 -27.11 16.47
C ASN A 457 20.58 -26.90 15.74
N ALA A 458 21.66 -27.48 16.26
CA ALA A 458 23.01 -27.30 15.69
C ALA A 458 23.15 -27.92 14.29
N THR A 459 22.41 -28.99 14.01
CA THR A 459 22.33 -29.68 12.71
C THR A 459 20.88 -29.85 12.30
N GLN A 460 20.62 -30.25 11.05
CA GLN A 460 19.27 -30.49 10.54
C GLN A 460 18.53 -31.48 11.46
N PRO A 461 17.43 -31.06 12.14
CA PRO A 461 16.63 -31.97 12.94
C PRO A 461 15.93 -32.96 12.03
N ALA A 462 15.56 -34.13 12.58
CA ALA A 462 14.73 -35.09 11.88
C ALA A 462 13.34 -34.51 11.59
N LYS A 463 12.72 -34.97 10.50
CA LYS A 463 11.32 -34.68 10.17
C LYS A 463 10.41 -34.99 11.36
N PRO A 464 9.58 -34.03 11.82
CA PRO A 464 8.58 -34.30 12.85
C PRO A 464 7.59 -35.37 12.39
N ALA A 465 7.11 -36.20 13.33
CA ALA A 465 6.01 -37.12 13.07
C ALA A 465 4.70 -36.35 12.89
N ASP A 466 3.77 -36.91 12.12
CA ASP A 466 2.46 -36.33 11.88
C ASP A 466 1.71 -36.10 13.21
N SER A 467 1.19 -34.90 13.42
CA SER A 467 0.65 -34.46 14.71
C SER A 467 -0.59 -33.58 14.56
N SER A 468 -1.51 -33.62 15.54
CA SER A 468 -2.74 -32.83 15.50
C SER A 468 -2.54 -31.31 15.62
N GLY A 469 -1.37 -30.89 16.12
CA GLY A 469 -0.92 -29.50 16.29
C GLY A 469 0.60 -29.40 16.28
N VAL A 470 1.18 -28.44 17.00
CA VAL A 470 2.64 -28.21 17.07
C VAL A 470 3.36 -29.48 17.58
N PRO A 471 4.34 -30.02 16.84
CA PRO A 471 5.10 -31.18 17.28
C PRO A 471 5.93 -30.88 18.55
N SER A 472 6.13 -31.89 19.40
CA SER A 472 6.94 -31.73 20.61
C SER A 472 8.37 -31.24 20.31
N GLY A 473 8.82 -30.21 21.03
CA GLY A 473 10.12 -29.58 20.84
C GLY A 473 10.19 -28.58 19.67
N TRP A 474 9.07 -28.30 19.02
CA TRP A 474 8.91 -27.24 18.02
C TRP A 474 7.99 -26.14 18.57
N VAL A 475 8.08 -24.94 18.01
CA VAL A 475 7.20 -23.80 18.32
C VAL A 475 6.61 -23.24 17.03
N ASP A 476 5.38 -22.77 17.04
CA ASP A 476 4.72 -22.13 15.88
C ASP A 476 4.84 -20.60 15.89
N ASP A 477 5.33 -20.02 16.98
CA ASP A 477 5.75 -18.63 17.06
C ASP A 477 7.29 -18.52 17.06
N TYR A 478 7.82 -17.82 16.05
CA TYR A 478 9.25 -17.55 15.93
C TYR A 478 9.79 -16.76 17.15
N GLY A 479 9.00 -15.85 17.73
CA GLY A 479 9.38 -15.05 18.89
C GLY A 479 9.58 -15.88 20.17
N SER A 480 9.01 -17.08 20.21
CA SER A 480 9.12 -18.01 21.33
C SER A 480 10.38 -18.90 21.27
N LEU A 481 11.24 -18.72 20.27
CA LEU A 481 12.52 -19.42 20.20
C LEU A 481 13.49 -18.93 21.29
N PRO A 482 14.27 -19.84 21.92
CA PRO A 482 15.30 -19.45 22.88
C PRO A 482 16.31 -18.48 22.27
N ALA A 483 16.83 -17.52 23.05
CA ALA A 483 17.93 -16.64 22.62
C ALA A 483 19.23 -17.44 22.35
N GLY A 484 20.12 -16.92 21.49
CA GLY A 484 21.45 -17.50 21.21
C GLY A 484 21.73 -17.77 19.73
N ASP A 485 22.96 -18.19 19.40
CA ASP A 485 23.46 -18.25 18.01
C ASP A 485 23.21 -19.61 17.30
N THR A 486 22.44 -20.51 17.91
CA THR A 486 22.13 -21.81 17.29
C THR A 486 21.26 -21.64 16.04
N PRO A 487 21.57 -22.34 14.92
CA PRO A 487 20.78 -22.28 13.70
C PRO A 487 19.30 -22.59 13.93
N VAL A 488 18.44 -21.86 13.21
CA VAL A 488 16.99 -22.06 13.24
C VAL A 488 16.58 -22.92 12.05
N TRP A 489 15.78 -23.94 12.33
CA TRP A 489 15.18 -24.82 11.33
C TRP A 489 13.68 -24.57 11.31
N ALA A 490 13.13 -24.48 10.11
CA ALA A 490 11.69 -24.41 9.90
C ALA A 490 11.19 -25.72 9.28
N CYS A 491 9.97 -26.09 9.60
CA CYS A 491 9.29 -27.24 9.04
C CYS A 491 7.88 -26.84 8.62
N PHE A 492 7.55 -27.10 7.36
CA PHE A 492 6.22 -26.81 6.81
C PHE A 492 5.29 -28.01 7.03
N GLY A 493 4.10 -27.74 7.54
CA GLY A 493 3.08 -28.74 7.82
C GLY A 493 1.82 -28.47 7.01
N GLN A 494 1.26 -29.52 6.44
CA GLN A 494 0.01 -29.47 5.68
C GLN A 494 -1.04 -30.37 6.31
N LYS A 495 -2.26 -29.86 6.46
CA LYS A 495 -3.40 -30.60 6.98
C LYS A 495 -4.59 -30.42 6.06
N GLN A 496 -5.08 -31.52 5.51
CA GLN A 496 -6.28 -31.52 4.68
C GLN A 496 -7.52 -31.23 5.54
N PRO A 497 -8.59 -30.63 4.99
CA PRO A 497 -9.82 -30.35 5.73
C PRO A 497 -10.47 -31.65 6.17
N GLY A 498 -10.68 -31.84 7.48
CA GLY A 498 -11.23 -33.07 8.05
C GLY A 498 -10.19 -34.10 8.48
N ALA A 499 -8.91 -33.93 8.13
CA ALA A 499 -7.82 -34.75 8.68
C ALA A 499 -7.56 -34.40 10.16
N THR A 500 -7.10 -35.38 10.94
CA THR A 500 -6.76 -35.16 12.36
C THR A 500 -5.39 -34.51 12.52
N ASN A 501 -4.41 -34.88 11.68
CA ASN A 501 -3.00 -34.52 11.82
C ASN A 501 -2.46 -33.66 10.66
N TYR A 502 -1.50 -32.79 10.95
CA TYR A 502 -0.57 -32.21 9.98
C TYR A 502 0.42 -33.27 9.53
N VAL A 503 0.67 -33.31 8.22
CA VAL A 503 1.80 -34.02 7.61
C VAL A 503 2.93 -33.01 7.45
N TRP A 504 4.06 -33.28 8.10
CA TRP A 504 5.21 -32.37 8.11
C TRP A 504 6.20 -32.70 7.00
N GLU A 505 6.88 -31.70 6.45
CA GLU A 505 7.96 -31.87 5.49
C GLU A 505 9.32 -32.06 6.17
N ASN A 506 10.38 -32.20 5.39
CA ASN A 506 11.72 -32.24 5.96
C ASN A 506 12.12 -30.83 6.44
N PRO A 507 12.73 -30.68 7.64
CA PRO A 507 13.16 -29.40 8.13
C PRO A 507 14.15 -28.73 7.18
N TYR A 508 13.96 -27.46 6.87
CA TYR A 508 14.88 -26.69 6.06
C TYR A 508 15.54 -25.60 6.92
N PRO A 509 16.82 -25.28 6.66
CA PRO A 509 17.49 -24.23 7.41
C PRO A 509 16.82 -22.91 7.07
N MET A 510 16.42 -22.14 8.08
CA MET A 510 16.22 -20.72 7.87
C MET A 510 17.61 -20.12 7.80
N LEU A 511 18.11 -19.92 6.58
CA LEU A 511 19.31 -19.12 6.39
C LEU A 511 19.08 -17.81 7.15
N ALA A 512 20.03 -17.45 8.01
CA ALA A 512 20.09 -16.15 8.65
C ALA A 512 20.47 -15.11 7.58
N ASP A 513 19.63 -14.95 6.58
CA ASP A 513 19.66 -13.82 5.70
C ASP A 513 18.22 -13.33 5.52
N GLN A 514 18.06 -12.02 5.72
CA GLN A 514 16.85 -11.21 5.66
C GLN A 514 16.00 -11.04 6.93
N ARG A 515 16.60 -10.57 8.04
CA ARG A 515 16.10 -9.42 8.86
C ARG A 515 17.27 -8.75 9.62
N PRO A 516 17.05 -7.58 10.24
CA PRO A 516 17.69 -6.30 10.02
C PRO A 516 19.05 -6.16 10.72
N TYR A 517 19.87 -5.23 10.25
CA TYR A 517 21.07 -4.73 10.93
C TYR A 517 20.77 -4.41 12.42
N ASN A 518 21.22 -5.27 13.34
CA ASN A 518 21.39 -4.92 14.75
C ASN A 518 22.89 -4.85 15.04
N THR A 519 23.47 -3.68 14.82
CA THR A 519 24.92 -3.44 14.86
C THR A 519 25.38 -2.77 16.14
N SER A 520 25.28 -3.48 17.27
CA SER A 520 26.12 -3.12 18.41
C SER A 520 26.15 -4.21 19.48
N ASN A 521 27.35 -4.53 19.96
CA ASN A 521 27.50 -5.09 21.30
C ASN A 521 27.08 -4.03 22.35
N PRO A 522 26.82 -4.40 23.62
CA PRO A 522 26.43 -3.47 24.68
C PRO A 522 27.43 -2.34 24.98
N ASP A 523 28.63 -2.38 24.38
CA ASP A 523 29.68 -1.37 24.45
C ASP A 523 29.76 -0.43 23.22
N GLY A 524 28.86 -0.60 22.25
CA GLY A 524 28.78 0.26 21.06
C GLY A 524 29.71 -0.11 19.90
N THR A 525 30.37 -1.27 19.93
CA THR A 525 31.17 -1.74 18.78
C THR A 525 30.36 -2.61 17.79
N ILE A 526 30.63 -2.44 16.49
CA ILE A 526 30.04 -3.27 15.42
C ILE A 526 30.79 -4.61 15.37
N LYS A 527 30.04 -5.74 15.35
CA LYS A 527 30.62 -7.06 15.07
C LYS A 527 31.15 -7.08 13.65
N ASP A 528 32.47 -6.99 13.51
CA ASP A 528 33.16 -7.32 12.26
C ASP A 528 33.04 -8.83 12.06
N ASP A 529 32.44 -9.24 10.94
CA ASP A 529 32.35 -10.64 10.55
C ASP A 529 33.77 -11.16 10.34
N ASN A 530 34.24 -11.90 11.33
CA ASN A 530 35.56 -12.50 11.38
C ASN A 530 35.70 -13.50 10.21
N VAL A 531 36.15 -13.00 9.05
CA VAL A 531 36.65 -13.83 7.95
C VAL A 531 37.83 -14.61 8.52
N GLY A 532 37.69 -15.93 8.56
CA GLY A 532 38.65 -16.85 9.18
C GLY A 532 40.10 -16.51 8.81
N THR A 533 40.90 -16.26 9.84
CA THR A 533 42.30 -15.79 9.82
C THR A 533 43.31 -16.82 9.27
N GLY A 534 42.86 -17.73 8.40
CA GLY A 534 43.68 -18.81 7.81
C GLY A 534 43.86 -18.73 6.29
N ALA A 535 43.24 -17.76 5.59
CA ALA A 535 43.28 -17.67 4.12
C ALA A 535 43.90 -16.38 3.56
N VAL A 536 44.37 -15.45 4.38
CA VAL A 536 45.12 -14.27 3.91
C VAL A 536 46.62 -14.61 3.90
N GLN A 537 47.02 -15.45 2.95
CA GLN A 537 48.39 -15.42 2.47
C GLN A 537 48.52 -14.21 1.55
N ASP A 538 49.52 -13.38 1.81
CA ASP A 538 50.08 -12.33 0.94
C ASP A 538 49.16 -11.91 -0.21
N ASN A 539 48.41 -10.81 -0.07
CA ASN A 539 47.94 -10.11 -1.26
C ASN A 539 47.75 -8.61 -1.01
N ALA A 540 48.83 -7.91 -1.37
CA ALA A 540 48.83 -6.59 -1.93
C ALA A 540 47.58 -6.31 -2.78
N ILE A 541 46.94 -5.18 -2.47
CA ILE A 541 46.18 -4.28 -3.34
C ILE A 541 46.04 -4.75 -4.81
N THR A 542 44.82 -5.06 -5.27
CA THR A 542 44.46 -4.93 -6.69
C THR A 542 42.97 -4.61 -6.84
N ALA A 543 42.62 -3.32 -6.83
CA ALA A 543 41.40 -2.80 -7.44
C ALA A 543 41.61 -1.34 -7.84
N GLY A 544 42.43 -1.11 -8.88
CA GLY A 544 42.52 0.20 -9.52
C GLY A 544 41.48 0.28 -10.64
N THR A 545 40.58 1.27 -10.59
CA THR A 545 39.76 1.63 -11.75
C THR A 545 40.51 2.67 -12.57
N SER A 546 40.81 2.33 -13.82
CA SER A 546 41.41 3.25 -14.80
C SER A 546 40.31 4.15 -15.37
N TYR A 547 40.47 5.47 -15.32
CA TYR A 547 39.57 6.40 -16.01
C TYR A 547 40.38 7.31 -16.95
N TYR A 548 39.92 7.45 -18.19
CA TYR A 548 40.49 8.38 -19.17
C TYR A 548 39.61 9.64 -19.20
N SER A 549 40.20 10.81 -18.95
CA SER A 549 39.51 12.09 -19.22
C SER A 549 40.41 12.97 -20.07
N GLY A 550 39.98 13.18 -21.33
CA GLY A 550 40.33 14.27 -22.26
C GLY A 550 41.79 14.59 -22.58
N THR A 551 42.68 14.65 -21.60
CA THR A 551 44.06 15.14 -21.70
C THR A 551 45.07 14.47 -20.74
N ALA A 552 44.65 13.52 -19.88
CA ALA A 552 45.56 12.80 -18.97
C ALA A 552 45.05 11.38 -18.60
N TRP A 553 45.98 10.45 -18.34
CA TRP A 553 45.66 9.14 -17.74
C TRP A 553 45.78 9.25 -16.22
N SER A 554 44.75 8.92 -15.45
CA SER A 554 44.80 8.89 -13.98
C SER A 554 44.44 7.51 -13.45
N VAL A 555 45.27 6.99 -12.54
CA VAL A 555 45.01 5.78 -11.75
C VAL A 555 44.74 6.21 -10.31
N THR A 556 43.55 5.90 -9.79
CA THR A 556 43.18 6.15 -8.39
C THR A 556 43.12 4.81 -7.65
N SER A 557 43.83 4.71 -6.53
CA SER A 557 43.67 3.61 -5.57
C SER A 557 43.15 4.14 -4.24
N THR A 558 42.10 3.50 -3.71
CA THR A 558 41.53 3.80 -2.39
C THR A 558 41.83 2.63 -1.47
N GLY A 559 42.39 2.88 -0.30
CA GLY A 559 42.74 1.85 0.70
C GLY A 559 41.98 2.04 2.02
N THR A 560 41.96 0.99 2.85
CA THR A 560 41.44 0.95 4.23
C THR A 560 42.56 1.11 5.27
N TYR A 561 42.19 1.32 6.55
CA TYR A 561 43.07 1.55 7.71
C TYR A 561 44.31 0.63 7.76
N GLN A 562 45.49 1.20 8.05
CA GLN A 562 46.71 0.45 8.35
C GLN A 562 47.35 0.94 9.66
N THR A 563 47.76 0.01 10.52
CA THR A 563 48.69 0.31 11.61
C THR A 563 50.10 0.17 11.04
N ILE A 564 50.86 1.26 11.02
CA ILE A 564 52.18 1.27 10.38
C ILE A 564 53.25 1.30 11.45
N SER A 565 54.17 0.35 11.39
CA SER A 565 55.41 0.36 12.18
C SER A 565 56.43 1.33 11.56
N PRO A 566 57.30 1.98 12.36
CA PRO A 566 58.32 2.90 11.87
C PRO A 566 59.15 2.28 10.73
N GLY A 567 59.27 2.99 9.60
CA GLY A 567 60.01 2.52 8.43
C GLY A 567 59.24 1.61 7.47
N GLY A 568 57.96 1.32 7.74
CA GLY A 568 57.09 0.55 6.86
C GLY A 568 56.63 1.30 5.60
N VAL A 569 56.32 0.56 4.53
CA VAL A 569 55.65 1.11 3.34
C VAL A 569 54.16 1.26 3.64
N ALA A 570 53.67 2.48 3.58
CA ALA A 570 52.31 2.86 3.96
C ALA A 570 51.29 2.69 2.82
N ALA A 571 51.74 2.93 1.58
CA ALA A 571 50.94 2.74 0.37
C ALA A 571 51.86 2.54 -0.84
N SER A 572 51.34 1.85 -1.85
CA SER A 572 51.99 1.68 -3.14
C SER A 572 51.01 1.91 -4.29
N VAL A 573 51.49 2.53 -5.37
CA VAL A 573 50.76 2.68 -6.63
C VAL A 573 51.72 2.50 -7.79
N ALA A 574 51.31 1.77 -8.83
CA ALA A 574 52.14 1.52 -10.00
C ALA A 574 51.51 2.16 -11.25
N VAL A 575 52.36 2.74 -12.11
CA VAL A 575 51.95 3.33 -13.38
C VAL A 575 53.01 3.11 -14.45
N THR A 576 52.58 2.92 -15.70
CA THR A 576 53.46 2.72 -16.85
C THR A 576 53.32 3.90 -17.81
N PRO A 577 54.31 4.83 -17.86
CA PRO A 577 54.30 5.93 -18.82
C PRO A 577 54.55 5.45 -20.25
N ALA A 578 54.16 6.27 -21.22
CA ALA A 578 54.45 6.05 -22.63
C ALA A 578 55.95 5.84 -22.89
N ALA A 579 56.28 4.99 -23.85
CA ALA A 579 57.65 4.66 -24.22
C ALA A 579 58.41 5.82 -24.89
N ASP A 580 57.70 6.89 -25.30
CA ASP A 580 58.27 8.06 -25.95
C ASP A 580 58.92 9.08 -24.99
N GLY A 581 58.84 8.84 -23.67
CA GLY A 581 59.43 9.70 -22.65
C GLY A 581 58.77 11.07 -22.50
N SER A 582 57.63 11.31 -23.17
CA SER A 582 56.94 12.60 -23.21
C SER A 582 56.13 12.92 -21.95
N GLN A 583 56.11 12.02 -20.96
CA GLN A 583 55.23 12.09 -19.81
C GLN A 583 55.99 12.34 -18.50
N GLN A 584 55.27 12.95 -17.56
CA GLN A 584 55.63 13.10 -16.15
C GLN A 584 54.52 12.47 -15.30
N VAL A 585 54.87 12.09 -14.07
CA VAL A 585 53.93 11.47 -13.12
C VAL A 585 53.74 12.39 -11.93
N GLN A 586 52.48 12.72 -11.63
CA GLN A 586 52.11 13.43 -10.41
C GLN A 586 51.46 12.46 -9.43
N ILE A 587 51.99 12.40 -8.22
CA ILE A 587 51.50 11.56 -7.13
C ILE A 587 50.85 12.46 -6.08
N ARG A 588 49.56 12.27 -5.82
CA ARG A 588 48.82 12.97 -4.75
C ARG A 588 48.41 11.99 -3.68
N VAL A 589 48.68 12.33 -2.42
CA VAL A 589 48.30 11.49 -1.27
C VAL A 589 47.51 12.34 -0.29
N SER A 590 46.39 11.80 0.20
CA SER A 590 45.60 12.38 1.29
C SER A 590 45.57 11.41 2.47
N MET A 591 45.82 11.93 3.67
CA MET A 591 45.93 11.12 4.88
C MET A 591 45.36 11.84 6.10
N VAL A 592 44.92 11.04 7.08
CA VAL A 592 44.54 11.45 8.43
C VAL A 592 45.56 10.88 9.41
N LEU A 593 46.11 11.74 10.25
CA LEU A 593 47.14 11.38 11.24
C LEU A 593 46.49 11.40 12.63
N GLN A 594 46.65 10.32 13.41
CA GLN A 594 46.16 10.24 14.79
C GLN A 594 47.33 10.24 15.78
N ARG A 595 47.20 11.03 16.85
CA ARG A 595 48.24 11.21 17.88
C ARG A 595 48.21 10.09 18.92
N ASN A 596 49.37 9.77 19.49
CA ASN A 596 49.49 8.92 20.68
C ASN A 596 49.44 9.72 22.01
N GLY A 597 49.24 11.04 21.93
CA GLY A 597 49.08 11.90 23.11
C GLY A 597 50.38 12.37 23.78
N GLY A 598 51.54 12.22 23.12
CA GLY A 598 52.84 12.72 23.57
C GLY A 598 53.10 14.18 23.21
N SER A 599 54.15 14.78 23.80
CA SER A 599 54.43 16.22 23.70
C SER A 599 55.36 16.65 22.56
N ASN A 600 55.80 15.77 21.64
CA ASN A 600 56.68 16.11 20.51
C ASN A 600 56.56 15.07 19.37
N ASP A 601 55.38 14.94 18.78
CA ASP A 601 55.14 13.96 17.73
C ASP A 601 55.74 14.45 16.38
N HIS A 602 56.89 13.91 15.96
CA HIS A 602 57.51 14.18 14.64
C HIS A 602 57.33 13.01 13.67
N ALA A 603 57.00 13.31 12.42
CA ALA A 603 56.90 12.32 11.36
C ALA A 603 57.43 12.87 10.02
N THR A 604 58.29 12.09 9.37
CA THR A 604 58.81 12.42 8.04
C THR A 604 58.23 11.48 7.00
N PHE A 605 57.91 12.05 5.84
CA PHE A 605 57.30 11.35 4.71
C PHE A 605 58.21 11.43 3.51
N ARG A 606 58.35 10.31 2.80
CA ARG A 606 59.05 10.29 1.50
C ARG A 606 58.32 9.43 0.49
N CYS A 607 58.29 9.93 -0.75
CA CYS A 607 57.85 9.15 -1.90
C CYS A 607 59.07 8.52 -2.59
N MET A 608 59.06 7.21 -2.75
CA MET A 608 60.11 6.43 -3.40
C MET A 608 59.60 5.86 -4.72
N ARG A 609 60.48 5.72 -5.70
CA ARG A 609 60.20 5.06 -6.98
C ARG A 609 61.03 3.78 -7.06
N ASN A 610 60.38 2.64 -7.26
CA ASN A 610 60.99 1.32 -7.32
C ASN A 610 61.94 1.05 -6.14
N GLY A 611 61.56 1.50 -4.94
CA GLY A 611 62.36 1.37 -3.72
C GLY A 611 63.54 2.35 -3.58
N VAL A 612 63.76 3.25 -4.53
CA VAL A 612 64.81 4.27 -4.49
C VAL A 612 64.22 5.64 -4.17
N THR A 613 64.86 6.39 -3.26
CA THR A 613 64.52 7.78 -2.97
C THR A 613 64.81 8.66 -4.19
N ALA A 614 63.82 8.83 -5.07
CA ALA A 614 64.02 9.44 -6.38
C ALA A 614 63.38 10.83 -6.55
N LEU A 615 62.56 11.28 -5.59
CA LEU A 615 61.77 12.52 -5.71
C LEU A 615 62.14 13.47 -4.58
N SER A 616 62.67 14.66 -4.92
CA SER A 616 63.06 15.68 -3.92
C SER A 616 61.84 16.42 -3.38
N GLY A 617 61.87 16.69 -2.07
CA GLY A 617 60.76 17.26 -1.31
C GLY A 617 60.37 16.32 -0.18
N THR A 618 61.05 16.46 0.96
CA THR A 618 60.64 15.90 2.25
C THR A 618 60.01 17.04 3.05
N PRO A 619 58.68 17.22 3.02
CA PRO A 619 58.06 18.12 3.96
C PRO A 619 58.23 17.53 5.36
N ASP A 620 58.91 18.29 6.20
CA ASP A 620 59.03 18.04 7.63
C ASP A 620 57.88 18.78 8.31
N ILE A 621 57.13 18.10 9.18
CA ILE A 621 55.94 18.70 9.83
C ILE A 621 56.00 18.43 11.33
N ASP A 622 55.98 19.53 12.08
CA ASP A 622 55.65 19.53 13.50
C ASP A 622 54.13 19.42 13.63
N ILE A 623 53.64 18.35 14.28
CA ILE A 623 52.20 18.12 14.46
C ILE A 623 51.74 18.89 15.71
N VAL A 624 51.37 20.17 15.53
CA VAL A 624 51.14 21.07 16.68
C VAL A 624 49.71 21.00 17.27
N ASP A 625 48.66 20.59 16.54
CA ASP A 625 47.28 20.45 17.08
C ASP A 625 46.41 19.36 16.37
N ALA A 626 45.28 18.98 17.00
CA ALA A 626 44.46 17.76 16.80
C ALA A 626 43.92 17.45 15.37
N GLU A 627 43.77 16.13 15.09
CA GLU A 627 43.22 15.45 13.88
C GLU A 627 42.87 16.35 12.67
N GLY A 628 43.75 16.40 11.67
CA GLY A 628 43.55 17.12 10.41
C GLY A 628 43.85 16.27 9.18
N MET A 629 43.10 16.47 8.09
CA MET A 629 43.42 15.91 6.77
C MET A 629 44.51 16.75 6.10
N SER A 630 45.58 16.10 5.68
CA SER A 630 46.69 16.73 4.94
C SER A 630 46.86 16.10 3.57
N THR A 631 47.06 16.93 2.53
CA THR A 631 47.25 16.48 1.14
C THR A 631 48.60 16.93 0.60
N TRP A 632 49.31 15.98 0.01
CA TRP A 632 50.69 16.12 -0.42
C TRP A 632 50.83 15.72 -1.88
N ILE A 633 51.73 16.39 -2.59
CA ILE A 633 51.91 16.21 -4.02
C ILE A 633 53.39 16.08 -4.34
N TRP A 634 53.77 14.98 -4.99
CA TRP A 634 55.09 14.77 -5.57
C TRP A 634 55.00 14.74 -7.10
N THR A 635 56.03 15.23 -7.78
CA THR A 635 56.10 15.18 -9.25
C THR A 635 57.39 14.49 -9.66
N ASP A 636 57.24 13.39 -10.39
CA ASP A 636 58.33 12.72 -11.10
C ASP A 636 58.39 13.26 -12.52
N THR A 637 59.33 14.17 -12.76
CA THR A 637 59.56 14.78 -14.06
C THR A 637 60.36 13.87 -15.00
N SER A 638 60.83 12.70 -14.54
CA SER A 638 61.64 11.78 -15.33
C SER A 638 61.35 10.30 -15.00
N PRO A 639 60.10 9.82 -15.17
CA PRO A 639 59.75 8.42 -14.95
C PRO A 639 60.39 7.52 -16.03
N VAL A 640 60.60 6.24 -15.72
CA VAL A 640 61.17 5.29 -16.69
C VAL A 640 60.14 5.04 -17.80
N ALA A 641 60.44 5.51 -19.01
CA ALA A 641 59.55 5.41 -20.16
C ALA A 641 59.31 3.94 -20.55
N GLY A 642 58.06 3.59 -20.87
CA GLY A 642 57.69 2.25 -21.37
C GLY A 642 57.82 1.11 -20.35
N SER A 643 58.16 1.41 -19.09
CA SER A 643 58.28 0.43 -18.00
C SER A 643 57.38 0.81 -16.83
N THR A 644 56.94 -0.18 -16.06
CA THR A 644 56.13 0.06 -14.86
C THR A 644 56.99 0.73 -13.78
N ASN A 645 56.56 1.89 -13.31
CA ASN A 645 57.14 2.62 -12.20
C ASN A 645 56.23 2.44 -10.98
N THR A 646 56.74 1.83 -9.91
CA THR A 646 56.02 1.64 -8.65
C THR A 646 56.44 2.73 -7.67
N TYR A 647 55.50 3.57 -7.27
CA TYR A 647 55.69 4.62 -6.27
C TYR A 647 55.19 4.14 -4.92
N THR A 648 56.01 4.30 -3.89
CA THR A 648 55.67 3.93 -2.51
C THR A 648 55.82 5.12 -1.59
N ILE A 649 54.93 5.22 -0.60
CA ILE A 649 55.05 6.19 0.49
C ILE A 649 55.61 5.47 1.70
N GLN A 650 56.71 6.01 2.23
CA GLN A 650 57.30 5.54 3.48
C GLN A 650 57.18 6.62 4.54
N ILE A 651 56.84 6.18 5.75
CA ILE A 651 56.67 7.03 6.92
C ILE A 651 57.75 6.63 7.94
N ASN A 652 58.51 7.60 8.41
CA ASN A 652 59.41 7.42 9.54
C ASN A 652 58.92 8.33 10.67
N SER A 653 58.56 7.73 11.79
CA SER A 653 58.17 8.44 13.00
C SER A 653 58.60 7.60 14.20
N ASP A 654 59.06 8.28 15.24
CA ASP A 654 59.47 7.64 16.48
C ASP A 654 58.29 7.56 17.50
N ASP A 655 57.18 8.28 17.27
CA ASP A 655 56.11 8.52 18.27
C ASP A 655 54.64 8.41 17.76
N LEU A 656 54.37 7.91 16.55
CA LEU A 656 52.99 7.68 16.02
C LEU A 656 52.43 6.28 16.35
N THR A 657 51.13 6.19 16.70
CA THR A 657 50.41 4.90 16.93
C THR A 657 49.66 4.35 15.73
N SER A 658 49.09 5.20 14.87
CA SER A 658 48.35 4.77 13.67
C SER A 658 48.31 5.89 12.63
N VAL A 659 48.26 5.52 11.34
CA VAL A 659 48.12 6.46 10.22
C VAL A 659 47.10 5.92 9.25
N LEU A 660 46.08 6.71 8.91
CA LEU A 660 45.09 6.36 7.90
C LEU A 660 45.39 7.07 6.58
N ILE A 661 45.73 6.32 5.54
CA ILE A 661 45.78 6.86 4.17
C ILE A 661 44.37 6.76 3.59
N THR A 662 43.74 7.92 3.38
CA THR A 662 42.37 7.99 2.86
C THR A 662 42.32 7.91 1.33
N ALA A 663 43.39 8.33 0.63
CA ALA A 663 43.52 8.14 -0.81
C ALA A 663 44.98 8.31 -1.30
N MET A 664 45.38 7.51 -2.29
CA MET A 664 46.60 7.73 -3.08
C MET A 664 46.26 7.73 -4.58
N GLN A 665 46.64 8.79 -5.26
CA GLN A 665 46.32 9.05 -6.66
C GLN A 665 47.58 9.26 -7.47
N CYS A 666 47.60 8.70 -8.68
CA CYS A 666 48.69 8.84 -9.63
C CYS A 666 48.14 9.34 -10.97
N GLN A 667 48.72 10.41 -11.50
CA GLN A 667 48.29 11.03 -12.76
C GLN A 667 49.48 11.16 -13.72
N LEU A 668 49.32 10.66 -14.94
CA LEU A 668 50.23 10.90 -16.06
C LEU A 668 49.82 12.19 -16.77
N ALA A 669 50.73 13.15 -16.79
CA ALA A 669 50.60 14.35 -17.60
C ALA A 669 51.66 14.35 -18.71
N LYS A 670 51.34 14.95 -19.86
CA LYS A 670 52.40 15.31 -20.82
C LYS A 670 53.30 16.37 -20.18
N ARG A 671 54.61 16.30 -20.45
CA ARG A 671 55.57 17.32 -20.03
C ARG A 671 55.28 18.66 -20.67
#